data_AF-A0A182UEK2-F1
#
_entry.id   AF-A0A182UEK2-F1
#
_cell.length_a   1.000
_cell.length_b   1.000
_cell.length_c   1.000
_cell.angle_alpha   90.00
_cell.angle_beta   90.00
_cell.angle_gamma   90.00
#
_symmetry.space_group_name_H-M   'P 1'
#
loop_
_entity.id
_entity.type
_entity.pdbx_description
1 polymer ?
#
loop_
_entity_poly.entity_id
_entity_poly.type
_entity_poly.pdbx_seq_one_letter_code
_entity_poly.pdbx_strand_id
1 'polypeptide(L)'
;MVINKQPSKKVFVVANMHAREWAAMTSAIYIIHELILNSNNYPEASTFQWIVVPLPNPDGYMYTRLERLWRKNRAAQQDNATGVDLNRNFAYKWELNLNEEDDDPHKETYRGPSAFSEVETLEAKYPDKCKVEPIGRSYEGRDINAIYINKQQNKKVFVVANMHAREWAAMTSAIYIIRELLRNSNSYPEASTYQWIVVPMANPDGYEYTKADDRFWRKNRAPQQDNALGVDLNRNFGYKWELYLNEEDDIPNEQTYRVYRDFKLYQAIFRVNTQLWLDALATENPQKCQLQKLEETYEGRNVSAIVINYNLPKKIIVIGNLQAREWVGMTSAVYIIHELILNAGNYPDANKFQWIIVPMPNPDGYEFSREHDRKWNKNRSPQSNANFGVNLDSNFNNQWNVNGNPSRADPAGRVYRGPAPFSEPETRALRDLMHNHVDAVLLVDLQGFGQLILMPWSWTEEPAPNADRTRAIAIAALLFSGKVSVEKIGETALGRDINVININYNAKKKVILVANLHAREWAAMSAALYIISELVYNGDQYPELSQFRWMIIPMANPDGYDVIDDPTDALHRFLSYDETNEFMFTLLQLFPKQVSVEKLGETWLGRDINMMTINYNARDTIVLVANLHAREWAAMTTALFIIFELVYNGHHHPELSQFRWMIIPIANPDGYEFTRERDRYWSKNRSPQPDSQTFGVDLNGNFAYKWEENDRPVEPKDRTYNGPQAGSEPETRAISKLLESIGPDILLFVDMHTFGNHIFHPWSYSTEPAENVELTKAVAHAGADAIRFKYEEYYTVGTPSQLYRRVYGTPIDYCQSLRIRVCLWLEMTNSGFQFEASRIMRYGEEGWTAIKAMALKAAEVFDEKQIDFAEQLESVAYVLCGDGTVTYDKFCQIWHAKGILDKLYRLIDVDCTNLISTNQIMEFISNLTNSRSSWS
;
A
#
# COMPACT_ATOMS: atom_id res chain seq x y z
N MET A 1 -10.85 -16.84 -44.67
CA MET A 1 -11.74 -16.16 -43.70
C MET A 1 -12.75 -17.17 -43.16
N VAL A 2 -13.02 -17.16 -41.84
CA VAL A 2 -13.99 -18.09 -41.21
C VAL A 2 -15.19 -17.28 -40.71
N ILE A 3 -16.40 -17.62 -41.18
CA ILE A 3 -17.66 -16.94 -40.85
C ILE A 3 -18.57 -17.95 -40.13
N ASN A 4 -19.20 -17.52 -39.03
CA ASN A 4 -20.00 -18.33 -38.10
C ASN A 4 -19.19 -19.47 -37.44
N LYS A 5 -18.59 -19.19 -36.27
CA LYS A 5 -17.65 -20.10 -35.57
C LYS A 5 -18.30 -21.31 -34.87
N GLN A 6 -19.63 -21.42 -34.86
CA GLN A 6 -20.41 -22.29 -33.97
C GLN A 6 -21.19 -23.48 -34.61
N PRO A 7 -21.41 -23.61 -35.94
CA PRO A 7 -22.10 -24.79 -36.50
C PRO A 7 -21.18 -26.00 -36.79
N SER A 8 -21.74 -27.22 -36.78
CA SER A 8 -21.01 -28.49 -37.00
C SER A 8 -20.77 -28.85 -38.48
N LYS A 9 -21.54 -28.28 -39.41
CA LYS A 9 -21.38 -28.49 -40.86
C LYS A 9 -20.54 -27.37 -41.46
N LYS A 10 -19.51 -27.73 -42.24
CA LYS A 10 -18.56 -26.78 -42.84
C LYS A 10 -18.78 -26.66 -44.34
N VAL A 11 -18.73 -25.44 -44.86
CA VAL A 11 -18.75 -25.15 -46.30
C VAL A 11 -17.46 -24.44 -46.66
N PHE A 12 -16.72 -25.01 -47.61
CA PHE A 12 -15.49 -24.42 -48.14
C PHE A 12 -15.76 -23.79 -49.50
N VAL A 13 -15.41 -22.51 -49.63
CA VAL A 13 -15.46 -21.78 -50.90
C VAL A 13 -14.05 -21.32 -51.21
N VAL A 14 -13.40 -21.99 -52.16
CA VAL A 14 -12.06 -21.63 -52.63
C VAL A 14 -12.20 -21.04 -54.02
N ALA A 15 -11.73 -19.81 -54.21
CA ALA A 15 -11.76 -19.12 -55.49
C ALA A 15 -10.33 -18.84 -55.99
N ASN A 16 -10.17 -18.53 -57.27
CA ASN A 16 -8.90 -18.08 -57.87
C ASN A 16 -7.71 -19.03 -57.63
N MET A 17 -7.95 -20.35 -57.69
CA MET A 17 -6.86 -21.34 -57.73
C MET A 17 -6.06 -21.24 -59.02
N HIS A 18 -6.75 -21.02 -60.14
CA HIS A 18 -6.14 -20.54 -61.36
C HIS A 18 -5.99 -19.01 -61.27
N ALA A 19 -4.76 -18.53 -61.34
CA ALA A 19 -4.43 -17.12 -61.19
C ALA A 19 -5.25 -16.19 -62.11
N ARG A 20 -5.46 -16.58 -63.37
CA ARG A 20 -6.23 -15.82 -64.37
C ARG A 20 -7.74 -15.67 -64.10
N GLU A 21 -8.32 -16.43 -63.18
CA GLU A 21 -9.78 -16.44 -62.94
C GLU A 21 -10.20 -15.37 -61.93
N TRP A 22 -9.89 -14.10 -62.23
CA TRP A 22 -10.10 -12.96 -61.31
C TRP A 22 -11.58 -12.71 -60.96
N ALA A 23 -12.51 -13.10 -61.84
CA ALA A 23 -13.94 -13.04 -61.56
C ALA A 23 -14.34 -13.96 -60.39
N ALA A 24 -13.70 -15.12 -60.23
CA ALA A 24 -14.00 -16.04 -59.14
C ALA A 24 -13.64 -15.43 -57.77
N MET A 25 -12.53 -14.69 -57.69
CA MET A 25 -12.14 -13.95 -56.49
C MET A 25 -13.19 -12.90 -56.13
N THR A 26 -13.68 -12.17 -57.14
CA THR A 26 -14.73 -11.15 -56.96
C THR A 26 -16.02 -11.78 -56.44
N SER A 27 -16.42 -12.93 -56.98
CA SER A 27 -17.57 -13.69 -56.49
C SER A 27 -17.39 -14.18 -55.04
N ALA A 28 -16.20 -14.64 -54.65
CA ALA A 28 -15.93 -15.04 -53.28
C ALA A 28 -15.99 -13.86 -52.29
N ILE A 29 -15.51 -12.69 -52.69
CA ILE A 29 -15.63 -11.45 -51.91
C ILE A 29 -17.09 -11.03 -51.79
N TYR A 30 -17.87 -11.15 -52.86
CA TYR A 30 -19.31 -10.89 -52.83
C TYR A 30 -20.05 -11.86 -51.90
N ILE A 31 -19.69 -13.15 -51.91
CA ILE A 31 -20.25 -14.14 -50.96
C ILE A 31 -19.91 -13.75 -49.51
N ILE A 32 -18.69 -13.29 -49.24
CA ILE A 32 -18.31 -12.79 -47.91
C ILE A 32 -19.16 -11.58 -47.52
N HIS A 33 -19.34 -10.63 -48.44
CA HIS A 33 -20.14 -9.44 -48.24
C HIS A 33 -21.60 -9.79 -47.91
N GLU A 34 -22.23 -10.65 -48.69
CA GLU A 34 -23.62 -11.09 -48.48
C GLU A 34 -23.80 -11.88 -47.17
N LEU A 35 -22.87 -12.79 -46.86
CA LEU A 35 -22.93 -13.59 -45.63
C LEU A 35 -22.71 -12.79 -44.35
N ILE A 36 -22.05 -11.62 -44.43
CA ILE A 36 -21.78 -10.77 -43.27
C ILE A 36 -22.85 -9.69 -43.13
N LEU A 37 -23.11 -8.93 -44.18
CA LEU A 37 -23.93 -7.72 -44.11
C LEU A 37 -25.42 -8.00 -44.38
N ASN A 38 -25.72 -9.03 -45.17
CA ASN A 38 -27.08 -9.41 -45.53
C ASN A 38 -27.47 -10.79 -44.94
N SER A 39 -26.80 -11.19 -43.85
CA SER A 39 -26.95 -12.51 -43.22
C SER A 39 -28.41 -12.88 -42.87
N ASN A 40 -29.21 -11.88 -42.50
CA ASN A 40 -30.65 -12.05 -42.20
C ASN A 40 -31.49 -12.48 -43.40
N ASN A 41 -31.03 -12.23 -44.64
CA ASN A 41 -31.72 -12.65 -45.86
C ASN A 41 -31.49 -14.13 -46.18
N TYR A 42 -30.53 -14.78 -45.53
CA TYR A 42 -30.13 -16.17 -45.76
C TYR A 42 -30.05 -16.96 -44.45
N PRO A 43 -31.17 -17.16 -43.72
CA PRO A 43 -31.15 -17.78 -42.40
C PRO A 43 -30.56 -19.20 -42.41
N GLU A 44 -30.76 -19.97 -43.50
CA GLU A 44 -30.16 -21.29 -43.69
C GLU A 44 -28.63 -21.27 -43.74
N ALA A 45 -28.01 -20.19 -44.25
CA ALA A 45 -26.56 -20.07 -44.34
C ALA A 45 -25.90 -19.96 -42.96
N SER A 46 -26.64 -19.51 -41.93
CA SER A 46 -26.14 -19.45 -40.55
C SER A 46 -25.96 -20.83 -39.90
N THR A 47 -26.56 -21.88 -40.49
CA THR A 47 -26.43 -23.27 -40.03
C THR A 47 -25.10 -23.93 -40.45
N PHE A 48 -24.27 -23.24 -41.22
CA PHE A 48 -22.97 -23.71 -41.68
C PHE A 48 -21.84 -22.79 -41.21
N GLN A 49 -20.69 -23.37 -40.90
CA GLN A 49 -19.44 -22.63 -40.77
C GLN A 49 -18.84 -22.45 -42.17
N TRP A 50 -18.75 -21.20 -42.63
CA TRP A 50 -18.22 -20.88 -43.94
C TRP A 50 -16.73 -20.57 -43.86
N ILE A 51 -15.94 -21.25 -44.67
CA ILE A 51 -14.51 -21.03 -44.81
C ILE A 51 -14.27 -20.59 -46.25
N VAL A 52 -14.09 -19.29 -46.44
CA VAL A 52 -13.91 -18.68 -47.76
C VAL A 52 -12.45 -18.28 -47.96
N VAL A 53 -11.83 -18.78 -49.01
CA VAL A 53 -10.44 -18.50 -49.43
C VAL A 53 -10.49 -17.82 -50.80
N PRO A 54 -10.52 -16.47 -50.85
CA PRO A 54 -10.75 -15.74 -52.10
C PRO A 54 -9.53 -15.75 -53.04
N LEU A 55 -8.32 -15.90 -52.49
CA LEU A 55 -7.06 -15.83 -53.27
C LEU A 55 -5.98 -16.77 -52.67
N PRO A 56 -6.00 -18.07 -53.01
CA PRO A 56 -5.00 -19.05 -52.59
C PRO A 56 -3.73 -19.02 -53.48
N ASN A 57 -3.76 -18.33 -54.63
CA ASN A 57 -2.66 -18.21 -55.59
C ASN A 57 -2.25 -16.73 -55.79
N PRO A 58 -1.78 -16.03 -54.74
CA PRO A 58 -1.56 -14.58 -54.80
C PRO A 58 -0.41 -14.17 -55.73
N ASP A 59 0.66 -14.97 -55.79
CA ASP A 59 1.83 -14.73 -56.63
C ASP A 59 1.52 -14.95 -58.11
N GLY A 60 0.80 -16.03 -58.45
CA GLY A 60 0.28 -16.26 -59.78
C GLY A 60 -0.67 -15.14 -60.21
N TYR A 61 -1.62 -14.75 -59.35
CA TYR A 61 -2.57 -13.67 -59.63
C TYR A 61 -1.85 -12.35 -59.92
N MET A 62 -0.84 -11.97 -59.14
CA MET A 62 -0.08 -10.75 -59.39
C MET A 62 0.67 -10.80 -60.73
N TYR A 63 1.20 -11.97 -61.10
CA TYR A 63 1.87 -12.15 -62.38
C TYR A 63 0.91 -12.03 -63.58
N THR A 64 -0.39 -12.24 -63.40
CA THR A 64 -1.37 -12.00 -64.49
C THR A 64 -1.40 -10.55 -65.00
N ARG A 65 -0.84 -9.61 -64.23
CA ARG A 65 -0.66 -8.22 -64.69
C ARG A 65 0.36 -8.10 -65.82
N LEU A 66 1.33 -9.01 -65.86
CA LEU A 66 2.35 -9.12 -66.92
C LEU A 66 1.88 -10.10 -68.00
N GLU A 67 1.31 -11.24 -67.60
CA GLU A 67 0.83 -12.28 -68.51
C GLU A 67 -0.60 -12.70 -68.17
N ARG A 68 -1.58 -12.07 -68.80
CA ARG A 68 -3.01 -12.19 -68.48
C ARG A 68 -3.57 -13.62 -68.44
N LEU A 69 -2.98 -14.55 -69.18
CA LEU A 69 -3.46 -15.93 -69.28
C LEU A 69 -2.76 -16.90 -68.32
N TRP A 70 -1.82 -16.41 -67.52
CA TRP A 70 -1.05 -17.22 -66.58
C TRP A 70 -1.96 -17.89 -65.55
N ARG A 71 -1.81 -19.21 -65.42
CA ARG A 71 -2.67 -20.04 -64.57
C ARG A 71 -2.02 -20.46 -63.25
N LYS A 72 -0.71 -20.71 -63.26
CA LYS A 72 0.04 -21.39 -62.20
C LYS A 72 0.44 -20.44 -61.06
N ASN A 73 0.95 -20.97 -59.94
CA ASN A 73 1.72 -20.15 -59.01
C ASN A 73 3.07 -19.73 -59.63
N ARG A 74 3.96 -19.10 -58.88
CA ARG A 74 5.28 -18.63 -59.36
C ARG A 74 6.45 -19.38 -58.71
N ALA A 75 6.19 -20.54 -58.12
CA ALA A 75 7.23 -21.40 -57.58
C ALA A 75 8.22 -21.83 -58.67
N ALA A 76 9.51 -21.75 -58.41
CA ALA A 76 10.53 -22.22 -59.35
C ALA A 76 10.48 -23.75 -59.47
N GLN A 77 10.52 -24.25 -60.70
CA GLN A 77 10.51 -25.68 -61.01
C GLN A 77 11.80 -26.11 -61.71
N GLN A 78 11.95 -27.41 -61.98
CA GLN A 78 13.08 -27.94 -62.72
C GLN A 78 13.14 -27.35 -64.14
N ASP A 79 14.31 -27.43 -64.78
CA ASP A 79 14.54 -26.97 -66.16
C ASP A 79 14.15 -25.52 -66.45
N ASN A 80 14.33 -24.64 -65.44
CA ASN A 80 14.02 -23.22 -65.52
C ASN A 80 12.53 -22.92 -65.75
N ALA A 81 11.66 -23.91 -65.60
CA ALA A 81 10.23 -23.73 -65.63
C ALA A 81 9.73 -23.02 -64.38
N THR A 82 8.55 -22.41 -64.48
CA THR A 82 7.95 -21.68 -63.36
C THR A 82 6.50 -22.10 -63.18
N GLY A 83 6.13 -22.35 -61.94
CA GLY A 83 4.77 -22.49 -61.48
C GLY A 83 4.21 -23.91 -61.53
N VAL A 84 3.30 -24.17 -60.60
CA VAL A 84 2.42 -25.33 -60.50
C VAL A 84 0.96 -24.90 -60.57
N ASP A 85 0.14 -25.68 -61.27
CA ASP A 85 -1.32 -25.59 -61.25
C ASP A 85 -1.85 -26.11 -59.91
N LEU A 86 -2.13 -25.20 -58.98
CA LEU A 86 -2.59 -25.54 -57.63
C LEU A 86 -3.88 -26.37 -57.63
N ASN A 87 -4.76 -26.20 -58.62
CA ASN A 87 -6.00 -26.98 -58.73
C ASN A 87 -5.72 -28.46 -59.02
N ARG A 88 -4.58 -28.74 -59.63
CA ARG A 88 -4.13 -30.09 -59.91
C ARG A 88 -3.17 -30.61 -58.85
N ASN A 89 -2.79 -29.82 -57.84
CA ASN A 89 -1.79 -30.16 -56.82
C ASN A 89 -2.34 -30.99 -55.61
N PHE A 90 -3.57 -31.53 -55.68
CA PHE A 90 -4.22 -32.33 -54.63
C PHE A 90 -4.14 -33.84 -54.84
N ALA A 91 -4.08 -34.64 -53.77
CA ALA A 91 -3.88 -36.10 -53.85
C ALA A 91 -5.03 -36.93 -54.47
N TYR A 92 -6.24 -36.39 -54.63
CA TYR A 92 -7.37 -37.17 -55.14
C TYR A 92 -7.14 -37.57 -56.59
N LYS A 93 -7.01 -38.88 -56.84
CA LYS A 93 -6.70 -39.48 -58.16
C LYS A 93 -5.38 -39.00 -58.79
N TRP A 94 -4.41 -38.54 -57.99
CA TRP A 94 -3.10 -38.11 -58.50
C TRP A 94 -2.40 -39.18 -59.34
N GLU A 95 -2.45 -40.43 -58.91
CA GLU A 95 -1.78 -41.54 -59.59
C GLU A 95 -2.45 -41.93 -60.92
N LEU A 96 -3.68 -41.46 -61.17
CA LEU A 96 -4.40 -41.64 -62.44
C LEU A 96 -4.11 -40.44 -63.35
N ASN A 97 -2.85 -40.27 -63.77
CA ASN A 97 -2.55 -39.25 -64.77
C ASN A 97 -3.12 -39.68 -66.13
N LEU A 98 -4.07 -38.92 -66.66
CA LEU A 98 -4.71 -39.16 -67.95
C LEU A 98 -4.11 -38.30 -69.08
N ASN A 99 -3.18 -37.39 -68.76
CA ASN A 99 -2.54 -36.49 -69.73
C ASN A 99 -1.05 -36.28 -69.39
N GLU A 100 -0.15 -36.69 -70.29
CA GLU A 100 1.30 -36.55 -70.10
C GLU A 100 1.74 -35.08 -69.92
N GLU A 101 0.97 -34.11 -70.45
CA GLU A 101 1.26 -32.68 -70.27
C GLU A 101 1.18 -32.20 -68.81
N ASP A 102 0.46 -32.91 -67.93
CA ASP A 102 0.34 -32.52 -66.52
C ASP A 102 1.65 -32.76 -65.74
N ASP A 103 2.58 -33.58 -66.26
CA ASP A 103 3.88 -33.86 -65.65
C ASP A 103 5.03 -33.03 -66.24
N ASP A 104 4.79 -32.25 -67.30
CA ASP A 104 5.78 -31.37 -67.91
C ASP A 104 5.78 -29.99 -67.22
N PRO A 105 6.90 -29.58 -66.56
CA PRO A 105 6.96 -28.34 -65.80
C PRO A 105 6.78 -27.08 -66.65
N HIS A 106 6.97 -27.16 -67.97
CA HIS A 106 6.73 -26.05 -68.90
C HIS A 106 5.26 -25.88 -69.29
N LYS A 107 4.38 -26.83 -68.94
CA LYS A 107 2.96 -26.76 -69.28
C LYS A 107 2.17 -25.97 -68.25
N GLU A 108 1.07 -25.36 -68.71
CA GLU A 108 0.12 -24.61 -67.88
C GLU A 108 -0.63 -25.51 -66.89
N THR A 109 -0.72 -26.80 -67.16
CA THR A 109 -1.40 -27.79 -66.31
C THR A 109 -0.45 -28.55 -65.40
N TYR A 110 0.82 -28.15 -65.36
CA TYR A 110 1.83 -28.84 -64.55
C TYR A 110 1.36 -28.98 -63.10
N ARG A 111 1.14 -30.22 -62.68
CA ARG A 111 0.55 -30.51 -61.37
C ARG A 111 1.57 -30.44 -60.24
N GLY A 112 2.87 -30.39 -60.54
CA GLY A 112 3.95 -30.38 -59.55
C GLY A 112 4.59 -31.75 -59.36
N PRO A 113 5.76 -31.81 -58.69
CA PRO A 113 6.56 -33.04 -58.61
C PRO A 113 5.94 -34.15 -57.74
N SER A 114 4.95 -33.81 -56.91
CA SER A 114 4.14 -34.78 -56.14
C SER A 114 2.87 -34.11 -55.63
N ALA A 115 1.87 -34.89 -55.21
CA ALA A 115 0.70 -34.35 -54.54
C ALA A 115 1.09 -33.56 -53.28
N PHE A 116 0.53 -32.35 -53.18
CA PHE A 116 0.82 -31.33 -52.18
C PHE A 116 2.31 -30.92 -52.12
N SER A 117 2.93 -30.76 -53.29
CA SER A 117 4.32 -30.29 -53.39
C SER A 117 4.48 -28.82 -53.03
N GLU A 118 3.40 -28.05 -53.15
CA GLU A 118 3.39 -26.60 -52.94
C GLU A 118 3.01 -26.24 -51.50
N VAL A 119 3.54 -25.13 -50.98
CA VAL A 119 3.34 -24.73 -49.57
C VAL A 119 1.87 -24.41 -49.30
N GLU A 120 1.19 -23.85 -50.29
CA GLU A 120 -0.24 -23.52 -50.33
C GLU A 120 -1.13 -24.75 -50.12
N THR A 121 -0.59 -25.96 -50.29
CA THR A 121 -1.31 -27.23 -50.19
C THR A 121 -0.78 -28.13 -49.04
N LEU A 122 0.29 -27.72 -48.33
CA LEU A 122 0.89 -28.50 -47.23
C LEU A 122 0.01 -28.64 -45.98
N GLU A 123 -0.76 -27.60 -45.62
CA GLU A 123 -1.71 -27.67 -44.49
C GLU A 123 -2.76 -28.76 -44.71
N ALA A 124 -3.17 -28.98 -45.96
CA ALA A 124 -4.12 -30.03 -46.33
C ALA A 124 -3.54 -31.45 -46.23
N LYS A 125 -2.21 -31.63 -46.29
CA LYS A 125 -1.55 -32.94 -46.21
C LYS A 125 -1.25 -33.39 -44.77
N TYR A 126 -0.93 -32.45 -43.88
CA TYR A 126 -0.57 -32.74 -42.48
C TYR A 126 -1.40 -31.93 -41.47
N PRO A 127 -2.74 -31.93 -41.55
CA PRO A 127 -3.59 -31.08 -40.70
C PRO A 127 -3.38 -31.31 -39.19
N ASP A 128 -3.05 -32.56 -38.82
CA ASP A 128 -2.80 -32.95 -37.43
C ASP A 128 -1.41 -32.57 -36.93
N LYS A 129 -0.42 -32.39 -37.83
CA LYS A 129 0.97 -32.08 -37.46
C LYS A 129 1.34 -30.62 -37.66
N CYS A 130 0.77 -29.92 -38.66
CA CYS A 130 1.11 -28.53 -38.96
C CYS A 130 -0.11 -27.60 -39.04
N LYS A 131 0.11 -26.31 -38.88
CA LYS A 131 -0.87 -25.23 -39.13
C LYS A 131 -0.11 -23.98 -39.50
N VAL A 132 -0.61 -23.27 -40.50
CA VAL A 132 -0.08 -21.97 -40.89
C VAL A 132 -1.05 -20.93 -40.37
N GLU A 133 -0.56 -19.98 -39.58
CA GLU A 133 -1.37 -18.85 -39.13
C GLU A 133 -0.63 -17.53 -39.34
N PRO A 134 -1.33 -16.48 -39.79
CA PRO A 134 -0.79 -15.14 -39.74
C PRO A 134 -0.65 -14.72 -38.28
N ILE A 135 0.56 -14.35 -37.88
CA ILE A 135 0.86 -13.81 -36.54
C ILE A 135 0.84 -12.29 -36.50
N GLY A 136 0.71 -11.66 -37.66
CA GLY A 136 0.63 -10.22 -37.81
C GLY A 136 0.67 -9.82 -39.28
N ARG A 137 0.65 -8.51 -39.52
CA ARG A 137 0.85 -7.93 -40.84
C ARG A 137 2.06 -7.00 -40.84
N SER A 138 2.74 -6.96 -41.97
CA SER A 138 3.77 -5.99 -42.28
C SER A 138 3.18 -4.60 -42.51
N TYR A 139 4.03 -3.59 -42.69
CA TYR A 139 3.57 -2.22 -42.91
C TYR A 139 2.79 -2.08 -44.23
N GLU A 140 3.25 -2.75 -45.28
CA GLU A 140 2.59 -2.75 -46.59
C GLU A 140 1.45 -3.79 -46.67
N GLY A 141 1.02 -4.35 -45.52
CA GLY A 141 -0.17 -5.18 -45.41
C GLY A 141 -0.01 -6.65 -45.79
N ARG A 142 1.22 -7.15 -45.91
CA ARG A 142 1.50 -8.58 -46.16
C ARG A 142 1.42 -9.37 -44.86
N ASP A 143 0.86 -10.56 -44.92
CA ASP A 143 0.79 -11.42 -43.73
C ASP A 143 2.19 -11.94 -43.35
N ILE A 144 2.52 -11.88 -42.06
CA ILE A 144 3.69 -12.52 -41.47
C ILE A 144 3.21 -13.86 -40.94
N ASN A 145 3.61 -14.94 -41.60
CA ASN A 145 3.08 -16.27 -41.31
C ASN A 145 4.02 -17.06 -40.38
N ALA A 146 3.43 -17.68 -39.36
CA ALA A 146 4.07 -18.69 -38.54
C ALA A 146 3.55 -20.08 -38.92
N ILE A 147 4.46 -21.05 -38.94
CA ILE A 147 4.16 -22.46 -39.15
C ILE A 147 4.37 -23.17 -37.81
N TYR A 148 3.28 -23.70 -37.27
CA TYR A 148 3.25 -24.46 -36.02
C TYR A 148 3.36 -25.94 -36.35
N ILE A 149 4.39 -26.63 -35.87
CA ILE A 149 4.64 -28.07 -36.08
C ILE A 149 4.62 -28.77 -34.73
N ASN A 150 3.99 -29.94 -34.65
CA ASN A 150 3.77 -30.69 -33.40
C ASN A 150 3.04 -29.86 -32.33
N LYS A 151 1.91 -29.24 -32.72
CA LYS A 151 1.09 -28.35 -31.87
C LYS A 151 0.67 -28.94 -30.51
N GLN A 152 0.65 -30.26 -30.40
CA GLN A 152 0.30 -31.00 -29.20
C GLN A 152 1.39 -30.99 -28.11
N GLN A 153 2.64 -30.61 -28.44
CA GLN A 153 3.74 -30.65 -27.49
C GLN A 153 3.82 -29.36 -26.66
N ASN A 154 4.19 -29.50 -25.38
CA ASN A 154 4.22 -28.36 -24.44
C ASN A 154 5.53 -27.55 -24.48
N LYS A 155 6.66 -28.20 -24.82
CA LYS A 155 7.98 -27.53 -24.90
C LYS A 155 8.12 -26.85 -26.25
N LYS A 156 8.40 -25.54 -26.26
CA LYS A 156 8.38 -24.73 -27.50
C LYS A 156 9.77 -24.38 -27.99
N VAL A 157 9.97 -24.44 -29.31
CA VAL A 157 11.16 -23.95 -30.00
C VAL A 157 10.73 -22.92 -31.03
N PHE A 158 11.32 -21.72 -30.97
CA PHE A 158 11.06 -20.64 -31.92
C PHE A 158 12.20 -20.53 -32.92
N VAL A 159 11.88 -20.48 -34.20
CA VAL A 159 12.82 -20.21 -35.27
C VAL A 159 12.29 -19.04 -36.07
N VAL A 160 13.00 -17.92 -36.03
CA VAL A 160 12.64 -16.71 -36.79
C VAL A 160 13.72 -16.46 -37.82
N ALA A 161 13.32 -16.30 -39.08
CA ALA A 161 14.22 -16.09 -40.20
C ALA A 161 13.87 -14.82 -40.97
N ASN A 162 14.88 -14.33 -41.70
CA ASN A 162 14.77 -13.20 -42.62
C ASN A 162 14.22 -11.93 -41.94
N MET A 163 14.73 -11.62 -40.74
CA MET A 163 14.49 -10.33 -40.09
C MET A 163 15.21 -9.20 -40.84
N HIS A 164 16.45 -9.44 -41.26
CA HIS A 164 17.10 -8.60 -42.26
C HIS A 164 16.67 -9.06 -43.65
N ALA A 165 16.08 -8.14 -44.42
CA ALA A 165 15.49 -8.46 -45.72
C ALA A 165 16.48 -9.09 -46.72
N ARG A 166 17.71 -8.57 -46.79
CA ARG A 166 18.77 -9.04 -47.70
C ARG A 166 19.27 -10.47 -47.46
N GLU A 167 18.98 -11.07 -46.30
CA GLU A 167 19.48 -12.38 -45.88
C GLU A 167 18.59 -13.52 -46.37
N TRP A 168 18.52 -13.69 -47.70
CA TRP A 168 17.62 -14.64 -48.35
C TRP A 168 17.88 -16.10 -47.95
N ALA A 169 19.15 -16.44 -47.66
CA ALA A 169 19.52 -17.79 -47.24
C ALA A 169 18.84 -18.22 -45.93
N ALA A 170 18.62 -17.29 -45.00
CA ALA A 170 17.98 -17.58 -43.72
C ALA A 170 16.53 -18.07 -43.91
N MET A 171 15.79 -17.46 -44.83
CA MET A 171 14.44 -17.90 -45.20
C MET A 171 14.46 -19.31 -45.78
N THR A 172 15.36 -19.58 -46.72
CA THR A 172 15.49 -20.90 -47.36
C THR A 172 15.85 -21.97 -46.33
N SER A 173 16.73 -21.67 -45.36
CA SER A 173 17.04 -22.58 -44.26
C SER A 173 15.83 -22.86 -43.36
N ALA A 174 15.02 -21.85 -43.03
CA ALA A 174 13.79 -22.06 -42.25
C ALA A 174 12.76 -22.91 -43.00
N ILE A 175 12.61 -22.70 -44.31
CA ILE A 175 11.74 -23.54 -45.16
C ILE A 175 12.26 -24.98 -45.21
N TYR A 176 13.58 -25.17 -45.29
CA TYR A 176 14.19 -26.51 -45.23
C TYR A 176 13.94 -27.19 -43.88
N ILE A 177 14.07 -26.47 -42.76
CA ILE A 177 13.75 -26.98 -41.42
C ILE A 177 12.29 -27.42 -41.34
N ILE A 178 11.36 -26.60 -41.84
CA ILE A 178 9.93 -26.95 -41.90
C ILE A 178 9.74 -28.25 -42.71
N ARG A 179 10.39 -28.35 -43.86
CA ARG A 179 10.33 -29.54 -44.72
C ARG A 179 10.86 -30.79 -44.00
N GLU A 180 12.01 -30.72 -43.35
CA GLU A 180 12.62 -31.86 -42.66
C GLU A 180 11.80 -32.31 -41.46
N LEU A 181 11.31 -31.36 -40.65
CA LEU A 181 10.46 -31.67 -39.48
C LEU A 181 9.11 -32.27 -39.87
N LEU A 182 8.60 -31.98 -41.08
CA LEU A 182 7.33 -32.53 -41.56
C LEU A 182 7.49 -33.84 -42.34
N ARG A 183 8.47 -33.93 -43.23
CA ARG A 183 8.65 -35.08 -44.14
C ARG A 183 9.53 -36.17 -43.56
N ASN A 184 10.55 -35.79 -42.80
CA ASN A 184 11.58 -36.69 -42.27
C ASN A 184 11.55 -36.72 -40.73
N SER A 185 10.39 -36.48 -40.11
CA SER A 185 10.25 -36.36 -38.65
C SER A 185 10.82 -37.54 -37.87
N ASN A 186 10.78 -38.74 -38.45
CA ASN A 186 11.26 -39.97 -37.83
C ASN A 186 12.80 -40.05 -37.74
N SER A 187 13.51 -39.28 -38.58
CA SER A 187 14.97 -39.16 -38.51
C SER A 187 15.44 -38.26 -37.36
N TYR A 188 14.51 -37.52 -36.73
CA TYR A 188 14.79 -36.58 -35.65
C TYR A 188 13.86 -36.80 -34.45
N PRO A 189 13.93 -37.96 -33.77
CA PRO A 189 13.01 -38.33 -32.70
C PRO A 189 13.01 -37.32 -31.54
N GLU A 190 14.16 -36.73 -31.20
CA GLU A 190 14.27 -35.70 -30.16
C GLU A 190 13.51 -34.43 -30.53
N ALA A 191 13.59 -33.99 -31.80
CA ALA A 191 12.90 -32.80 -32.29
C ALA A 191 11.38 -32.96 -32.23
N SER A 192 10.86 -34.19 -32.31
CA SER A 192 9.43 -34.48 -32.21
C SER A 192 8.82 -34.23 -30.82
N THR A 193 9.67 -34.09 -29.78
CA THR A 193 9.24 -33.80 -28.40
C THR A 193 8.94 -32.30 -28.16
N TYR A 194 9.24 -31.45 -29.14
CA TYR A 194 9.00 -30.01 -29.08
C TYR A 194 7.92 -29.58 -30.07
N GLN A 195 7.18 -28.54 -29.69
CA GLN A 195 6.37 -27.73 -30.60
C GLN A 195 7.27 -26.71 -31.27
N TRP A 196 7.38 -26.77 -32.60
CA TRP A 196 8.17 -25.83 -33.37
C TRP A 196 7.28 -24.72 -33.90
N ILE A 197 7.71 -23.48 -33.72
CA ILE A 197 7.04 -22.29 -34.22
C ILE A 197 8.04 -21.59 -35.13
N VAL A 198 7.86 -21.77 -36.45
CA VAL A 198 8.81 -21.28 -37.45
C VAL A 198 8.20 -20.11 -38.21
N VAL A 199 8.88 -18.96 -38.20
CA VAL A 199 8.54 -17.77 -38.99
C VAL A 199 9.60 -17.62 -40.08
N PRO A 200 9.36 -18.15 -41.30
CA PRO A 200 10.38 -18.19 -42.34
C PRO A 200 10.68 -16.82 -42.95
N MET A 201 9.71 -15.89 -42.89
CA MET A 201 9.83 -14.54 -43.43
C MET A 201 9.23 -13.53 -42.46
N ALA A 202 10.08 -12.97 -41.59
CA ALA A 202 9.68 -11.94 -40.64
C ALA A 202 9.57 -10.53 -41.27
N ASN A 203 10.29 -10.28 -42.38
CA ASN A 203 10.35 -8.99 -43.06
C ASN A 203 9.89 -9.07 -44.53
N PRO A 204 8.61 -9.37 -44.81
CA PRO A 204 8.14 -9.57 -46.17
C PRO A 204 8.24 -8.32 -47.05
N ASP A 205 8.02 -7.12 -46.49
CA ASP A 205 8.10 -5.88 -47.27
C ASP A 205 9.53 -5.55 -47.69
N GLY A 206 10.47 -5.66 -46.75
CA GLY A 206 11.88 -5.45 -47.05
C GLY A 206 12.38 -6.50 -48.05
N TYR A 207 11.96 -7.76 -47.90
CA TYR A 207 12.32 -8.83 -48.82
C TYR A 207 11.83 -8.55 -50.26
N GLU A 208 10.57 -8.13 -50.43
CA GLU A 208 10.07 -7.73 -51.75
C GLU A 208 10.87 -6.57 -52.35
N TYR A 209 11.20 -5.56 -51.54
CA TYR A 209 12.03 -4.44 -51.97
C TYR A 209 13.44 -4.88 -52.40
N THR A 210 14.02 -5.91 -51.77
CA THR A 210 15.31 -6.47 -52.21
C THR A 210 15.25 -7.18 -53.56
N LYS A 211 14.06 -7.60 -54.01
CA LYS A 211 13.86 -8.20 -55.34
C LYS A 211 13.57 -7.17 -56.41
N ALA A 212 12.90 -6.07 -56.04
CA ALA A 212 12.44 -5.06 -56.98
C ALA A 212 13.44 -3.91 -57.19
N ASP A 213 14.08 -3.43 -56.13
CA ASP A 213 14.79 -2.15 -56.14
C ASP A 213 16.23 -2.26 -55.59
N ASP A 214 16.42 -2.44 -54.28
CA ASP A 214 17.74 -2.50 -53.64
C ASP A 214 18.02 -3.86 -53.00
N ARG A 215 18.82 -4.67 -53.70
CA ARG A 215 19.23 -6.01 -53.26
C ARG A 215 19.89 -6.04 -51.88
N PHE A 216 20.53 -4.96 -51.44
CA PHE A 216 21.23 -4.87 -50.16
C PHE A 216 20.39 -4.25 -49.05
N TRP A 217 19.12 -3.96 -49.30
CA TRP A 217 18.20 -3.42 -48.31
C TRP A 217 18.07 -4.35 -47.10
N ARG A 218 18.35 -3.80 -45.91
CA ARG A 218 18.38 -4.56 -44.65
C ARG A 218 17.07 -4.44 -43.87
N LYS A 219 16.50 -3.24 -43.85
CA LYS A 219 15.42 -2.81 -42.95
C LYS A 219 14.04 -3.31 -43.41
N ASN A 220 12.99 -3.08 -42.62
CA ASN A 220 11.62 -3.19 -43.14
C ASN A 220 11.28 -1.99 -44.05
N ARG A 221 10.00 -1.76 -44.37
CA ARG A 221 9.56 -0.66 -45.26
C ARG A 221 8.61 0.35 -44.59
N ALA A 222 8.49 0.30 -43.26
CA ALA A 222 7.68 1.26 -42.52
C ALA A 222 8.28 2.68 -42.65
N PRO A 223 7.52 3.72 -43.01
CA PRO A 223 7.98 5.10 -43.08
C PRO A 223 8.53 5.60 -41.75
N GLN A 224 9.60 6.39 -41.84
CA GLN A 224 10.31 7.01 -40.71
C GLN A 224 10.38 8.53 -40.89
N GLN A 225 11.05 9.22 -39.96
CA GLN A 225 11.31 10.65 -40.06
C GLN A 225 12.22 10.96 -41.26
N ASP A 226 12.20 12.21 -41.73
CA ASP A 226 13.04 12.72 -42.83
C ASP A 226 12.96 11.92 -44.14
N ASN A 227 11.77 11.39 -44.46
CA ASN A 227 11.51 10.52 -45.61
C ASN A 227 12.32 9.20 -45.61
N ALA A 228 12.97 8.85 -44.50
CA ALA A 228 13.65 7.57 -44.37
C ALA A 228 12.63 6.43 -44.35
N LEU A 229 13.06 5.25 -44.81
CA LEU A 229 12.22 4.06 -44.85
C LEU A 229 12.87 2.95 -44.04
N GLY A 230 12.05 2.34 -43.20
CA GLY A 230 12.33 1.11 -42.48
C GLY A 230 13.20 1.24 -41.23
N VAL A 231 13.14 0.19 -40.41
CA VAL A 231 13.97 -0.05 -39.22
C VAL A 231 14.65 -1.41 -39.31
N ASP A 232 15.77 -1.56 -38.63
CA ASP A 232 16.41 -2.86 -38.41
C ASP A 232 15.61 -3.66 -37.37
N LEU A 233 14.89 -4.68 -37.83
CA LEU A 233 14.07 -5.53 -36.95
C LEU A 233 14.90 -6.28 -35.90
N ASN A 234 16.16 -6.63 -36.19
CA ASN A 234 17.05 -7.33 -35.24
C ASN A 234 17.64 -6.40 -34.18
N ARG A 235 17.36 -5.10 -34.31
CA ARG A 235 17.63 -4.09 -33.31
C ARG A 235 16.33 -3.50 -32.79
N ASN A 236 15.19 -4.20 -32.92
CA ASN A 236 13.85 -3.72 -32.57
C ASN A 236 13.17 -4.46 -31.40
N PHE A 237 13.97 -4.96 -30.45
CA PHE A 237 13.52 -5.62 -29.21
C PHE A 237 13.80 -4.75 -27.97
N GLY A 238 12.83 -4.56 -27.08
CA GLY A 238 12.93 -3.64 -25.93
C GLY A 238 13.94 -3.99 -24.82
N TYR A 239 14.74 -5.04 -24.97
CA TYR A 239 15.76 -5.40 -23.98
C TYR A 239 17.01 -4.52 -24.15
N LYS A 240 17.41 -3.80 -23.09
CA LYS A 240 18.56 -2.88 -23.09
C LYS A 240 18.49 -1.79 -24.17
N TRP A 241 17.27 -1.36 -24.52
CA TRP A 241 17.02 -0.37 -25.56
C TRP A 241 17.73 0.97 -25.32
N GLU A 242 17.85 1.39 -24.06
CA GLU A 242 18.44 2.67 -23.65
C GLU A 242 19.99 2.66 -23.58
N LEU A 243 20.63 1.50 -23.77
CA LEU A 243 22.10 1.44 -23.83
C LEU A 243 22.57 1.96 -25.20
N TYR A 244 23.11 3.17 -25.17
CA TYR A 244 23.74 3.78 -26.33
C TYR A 244 25.02 3.02 -26.68
N LEU A 245 24.98 2.22 -27.74
CA LEU A 245 26.14 1.47 -28.20
C LEU A 245 26.89 2.25 -29.28
N ASN A 246 26.18 2.76 -30.29
CA ASN A 246 26.73 3.51 -31.43
C ASN A 246 25.77 4.61 -31.89
N GLU A 247 26.30 5.76 -32.32
CA GLU A 247 25.49 6.90 -32.80
C GLU A 247 24.69 6.59 -34.08
N GLU A 248 25.20 5.70 -34.93
CA GLU A 248 24.57 5.31 -36.20
C GLU A 248 23.21 4.61 -36.03
N ASP A 249 22.99 3.96 -34.89
CA ASP A 249 21.75 3.21 -34.62
C ASP A 249 20.52 4.15 -34.51
N ASP A 250 20.72 5.44 -34.25
CA ASP A 250 19.64 6.41 -34.08
C ASP A 250 19.44 7.32 -35.32
N ILE A 251 20.22 7.13 -36.40
CA ILE A 251 20.11 7.92 -37.64
C ILE A 251 19.11 7.24 -38.59
N PRO A 252 17.95 7.84 -38.93
CA PRO A 252 16.89 7.19 -39.71
C PRO A 252 17.31 6.56 -41.04
N ASN A 253 18.31 7.15 -41.70
CA ASN A 253 18.81 6.69 -42.99
C ASN A 253 19.82 5.53 -42.87
N GLU A 254 20.39 5.30 -41.69
CA GLU A 254 21.39 4.25 -41.51
C GLU A 254 20.80 2.85 -41.56
N GLN A 255 21.64 1.86 -41.88
CA GLN A 255 21.20 0.47 -42.01
C GLN A 255 20.87 -0.19 -40.67
N THR A 256 21.55 0.24 -39.60
CA THR A 256 21.31 -0.25 -38.24
C THR A 256 20.25 0.54 -37.51
N TYR A 257 19.60 1.49 -38.19
CA TYR A 257 18.56 2.34 -37.61
C TYR A 257 17.53 1.50 -36.87
N ARG A 258 17.58 1.57 -35.55
CA ARG A 258 16.49 1.15 -34.69
C ARG A 258 15.55 2.32 -34.63
N VAL A 259 14.24 2.08 -34.72
CA VAL A 259 13.30 3.20 -34.56
C VAL A 259 13.62 3.86 -33.23
N TYR A 260 13.75 5.18 -33.20
CA TYR A 260 13.71 5.87 -31.93
C TYR A 260 12.32 5.64 -31.36
N ARG A 261 12.17 4.55 -30.58
CA ARG A 261 10.95 4.23 -29.84
C ARG A 261 10.93 5.09 -28.58
N ASP A 262 11.19 6.38 -28.75
CA ASP A 262 10.39 7.31 -27.98
C ASP A 262 8.96 7.06 -28.45
N PHE A 263 8.08 6.67 -27.54
CA PHE A 263 7.37 7.72 -26.84
C PHE A 263 6.96 8.84 -27.81
N LYS A 264 5.99 8.51 -28.68
CA LYS A 264 5.07 9.55 -29.16
C LYS A 264 4.49 10.34 -27.99
N LEU A 265 4.49 9.78 -26.78
CA LEU A 265 4.14 10.51 -25.59
C LEU A 265 5.16 11.64 -25.29
N TYR A 266 6.49 11.47 -25.24
CA TYR A 266 7.42 12.60 -24.99
C TYR A 266 7.35 13.67 -26.09
N GLN A 267 7.45 13.30 -27.37
CA GLN A 267 7.35 14.30 -28.45
C GLN A 267 5.95 14.88 -28.65
N ALA A 268 4.86 14.14 -28.36
CA ALA A 268 3.52 14.72 -28.33
C ALA A 268 3.28 15.54 -27.05
N ILE A 269 3.79 15.22 -25.87
CA ILE A 269 3.68 16.10 -24.68
C ILE A 269 4.43 17.41 -24.90
N PHE A 270 5.61 17.37 -25.55
CA PHE A 270 6.37 18.58 -25.82
C PHE A 270 5.79 19.41 -26.98
N ARG A 271 5.05 18.81 -27.93
CA ARG A 271 4.45 19.50 -29.10
C ARG A 271 2.93 19.74 -29.00
N VAL A 272 2.20 18.91 -28.26
CA VAL A 272 0.76 18.95 -27.98
C VAL A 272 0.60 19.41 -26.54
N ASN A 273 -0.27 20.39 -26.32
CA ASN A 273 -0.59 20.89 -25.00
C ASN A 273 -0.96 19.72 -24.07
N THR A 274 -0.19 19.52 -22.98
CA THR A 274 -0.38 18.43 -22.02
C THR A 274 -1.81 18.37 -21.49
N GLN A 275 -2.45 19.53 -21.33
CA GLN A 275 -3.85 19.62 -20.91
C GLN A 275 -4.80 18.97 -21.92
N LEU A 276 -4.64 19.27 -23.21
CA LEU A 276 -5.46 18.68 -24.28
C LEU A 276 -5.30 17.15 -24.33
N TRP A 277 -4.10 16.66 -24.06
CA TRP A 277 -3.84 15.22 -24.00
C TRP A 277 -4.55 14.56 -22.81
N LEU A 278 -4.53 15.19 -21.63
CA LEU A 278 -5.27 14.70 -20.47
C LEU A 278 -6.79 14.72 -20.69
N ASP A 279 -7.31 15.78 -21.32
CA ASP A 279 -8.73 15.91 -21.69
C ASP A 279 -9.15 14.78 -22.65
N ALA A 280 -8.35 14.52 -23.69
CA ALA A 280 -8.60 13.46 -24.66
C ALA A 280 -8.57 12.08 -23.99
N LEU A 281 -7.58 11.80 -23.13
CA LEU A 281 -7.49 10.52 -22.42
C LEU A 281 -8.71 10.23 -21.55
N ALA A 282 -9.15 11.22 -20.76
CA ALA A 282 -10.32 11.07 -19.90
C ALA A 282 -11.61 10.90 -20.71
N THR A 283 -11.69 11.56 -21.88
CA THR A 283 -12.83 11.44 -22.80
C THR A 283 -12.87 10.06 -23.48
N GLU A 284 -11.71 9.53 -23.88
CA GLU A 284 -11.60 8.25 -24.56
C GLU A 284 -11.70 7.05 -23.60
N ASN A 285 -11.32 7.23 -22.33
CA ASN A 285 -11.28 6.15 -21.32
C ASN A 285 -12.09 6.48 -20.05
N PRO A 286 -13.37 6.89 -20.18
CA PRO A 286 -14.15 7.42 -19.05
C PRO A 286 -14.45 6.39 -17.97
N GLN A 287 -14.39 5.09 -18.30
CA GLN A 287 -14.55 4.01 -17.32
C GLN A 287 -13.31 3.74 -16.48
N LYS A 288 -12.16 4.31 -16.87
CA LYS A 288 -10.86 4.00 -16.28
C LYS A 288 -10.21 5.22 -15.63
N CYS A 289 -10.36 6.39 -16.24
CA CYS A 289 -9.82 7.62 -15.70
C CYS A 289 -10.80 8.79 -15.83
N GLN A 290 -10.64 9.75 -14.92
CA GLN A 290 -11.35 11.02 -14.91
C GLN A 290 -10.37 12.17 -14.69
N LEU A 291 -10.65 13.30 -15.31
CA LEU A 291 -9.86 14.51 -15.13
C LEU A 291 -10.47 15.40 -14.05
N GLN A 292 -9.64 15.85 -13.12
CA GLN A 292 -10.00 16.75 -12.04
C GLN A 292 -9.26 18.07 -12.21
N LYS A 293 -9.98 19.16 -12.48
CA LYS A 293 -9.41 20.52 -12.40
C LYS A 293 -9.20 20.86 -10.93
N LEU A 294 -7.99 21.29 -10.57
CA LEU A 294 -7.63 21.65 -9.20
C LEU A 294 -7.69 23.16 -8.96
N GLU A 295 -7.03 23.93 -9.84
CA GLU A 295 -6.92 25.39 -9.71
C GLU A 295 -6.54 26.00 -11.07
N GLU A 296 -6.46 27.33 -11.13
CA GLU A 296 -5.92 28.10 -12.25
C GLU A 296 -4.70 28.91 -11.80
N THR A 297 -3.66 28.95 -12.64
CA THR A 297 -2.41 29.67 -12.35
C THR A 297 -2.56 31.18 -12.53
N TYR A 298 -1.50 31.93 -12.20
CA TYR A 298 -1.51 33.38 -12.37
C TYR A 298 -1.72 33.83 -13.83
N GLU A 299 -1.14 33.12 -14.80
CA GLU A 299 -1.34 33.41 -16.23
C GLU A 299 -2.58 32.71 -16.83
N GLY A 300 -3.47 32.15 -16.01
CA GLY A 300 -4.76 31.61 -16.45
C GLY A 300 -4.72 30.17 -16.98
N ARG A 301 -3.65 29.40 -16.72
CA ARG A 301 -3.55 28.00 -17.16
C ARG A 301 -4.11 27.05 -16.10
N ASN A 302 -4.74 25.96 -16.55
CA ASN A 302 -5.30 24.97 -15.64
C ASN A 302 -4.20 24.14 -14.96
N VAL A 303 -4.37 23.90 -13.66
CA VAL A 303 -3.69 22.82 -12.94
C VAL A 303 -4.67 21.65 -12.83
N SER A 304 -4.31 20.49 -13.35
CA SER A 304 -5.20 19.31 -13.39
C SER A 304 -4.52 18.05 -12.87
N ALA A 305 -5.31 17.21 -12.20
CA ALA A 305 -4.97 15.85 -11.83
C ALA A 305 -5.76 14.86 -12.70
N ILE A 306 -5.13 13.80 -13.17
CA ILE A 306 -5.84 12.65 -13.73
C ILE A 306 -5.97 11.56 -12.64
N VAL A 307 -7.19 11.09 -12.43
CA VAL A 307 -7.50 10.03 -11.46
C VAL A 307 -7.76 8.75 -12.23
N ILE A 308 -6.95 7.71 -12.01
CA ILE A 308 -7.00 6.41 -12.70
C ILE A 308 -7.44 5.35 -11.69
N ASN A 309 -8.29 4.41 -12.11
CA ASN A 309 -8.93 3.39 -11.27
C ASN A 309 -9.67 4.04 -10.09
N TYR A 310 -10.53 5.02 -10.40
CA TYR A 310 -11.29 5.76 -9.42
C TYR A 310 -12.21 4.84 -8.58
N ASN A 311 -12.49 5.24 -7.34
CA ASN A 311 -13.27 4.53 -6.30
C ASN A 311 -12.56 3.34 -5.62
N LEU A 312 -11.26 3.15 -5.83
CA LEU A 312 -10.49 2.19 -5.03
C LEU A 312 -10.05 2.79 -3.69
N PRO A 313 -10.05 2.00 -2.60
CA PRO A 313 -9.78 2.51 -1.25
C PRO A 313 -8.31 2.88 -1.03
N LYS A 314 -7.36 2.24 -1.71
CA LYS A 314 -5.93 2.53 -1.57
C LYS A 314 -5.49 3.54 -2.63
N LYS A 315 -4.99 4.71 -2.22
CA LYS A 315 -4.64 5.81 -3.12
C LYS A 315 -3.13 6.07 -3.19
N ILE A 316 -2.63 6.37 -4.39
CA ILE A 316 -1.25 6.82 -4.62
C ILE A 316 -1.29 8.17 -5.32
N ILE A 317 -0.50 9.13 -4.82
CA ILE A 317 -0.38 10.47 -5.40
C ILE A 317 1.00 10.61 -6.07
N VAL A 318 1.02 11.10 -7.31
CA VAL A 318 2.27 11.39 -8.03
C VAL A 318 2.23 12.83 -8.53
N ILE A 319 3.27 13.60 -8.21
CA ILE A 319 3.42 15.00 -8.63
C ILE A 319 4.67 15.09 -9.50
N GLY A 320 4.56 15.73 -10.65
CA GLY A 320 5.71 16.07 -11.50
C GLY A 320 5.97 17.57 -11.52
N ASN A 321 7.17 18.01 -11.90
CA ASN A 321 7.46 19.40 -12.35
C ASN A 321 6.98 20.54 -11.43
N LEU A 322 7.17 20.41 -10.12
CA LEU A 322 7.06 21.57 -9.20
C LEU A 322 8.02 22.70 -9.58
N GLN A 323 9.26 22.33 -9.90
CA GLN A 323 10.27 23.24 -10.43
C GLN A 323 10.18 23.27 -11.96
N ALA A 324 9.86 24.43 -12.53
CA ALA A 324 9.60 24.64 -13.95
C ALA A 324 10.63 24.00 -14.92
N ARG A 325 11.93 24.15 -14.63
CA ARG A 325 13.04 23.59 -15.43
C ARG A 325 13.14 22.06 -15.46
N GLU A 326 12.45 21.36 -14.55
CA GLU A 326 12.58 19.91 -14.35
C GLU A 326 11.58 19.16 -15.22
N TRP A 327 11.79 19.25 -16.53
CA TRP A 327 10.87 18.68 -17.52
C TRP A 327 10.73 17.16 -17.38
N VAL A 328 11.81 16.48 -16.98
CA VAL A 328 11.83 15.02 -16.79
C VAL A 328 10.85 14.53 -15.72
N GLY A 329 10.59 15.34 -14.69
CA GLY A 329 9.60 15.00 -13.66
C GLY A 329 8.19 14.94 -14.23
N MET A 330 7.80 15.94 -15.02
CA MET A 330 6.51 15.96 -15.71
C MET A 330 6.40 14.78 -16.68
N THR A 331 7.42 14.57 -17.51
CA THR A 331 7.33 13.54 -18.53
C THR A 331 7.37 12.12 -17.96
N SER A 332 8.00 11.92 -16.80
CA SER A 332 7.93 10.66 -16.04
C SER A 332 6.53 10.44 -15.48
N ALA A 333 5.89 11.47 -14.91
CA ALA A 333 4.49 11.39 -14.47
C ALA A 333 3.57 11.04 -15.65
N VAL A 334 3.80 11.65 -16.81
CA VAL A 334 3.01 11.36 -18.00
C VAL A 334 3.24 9.93 -18.51
N TYR A 335 4.46 9.41 -18.46
CA TYR A 335 4.71 8.00 -18.78
C TYR A 335 3.93 7.05 -17.88
N ILE A 336 3.92 7.32 -16.58
CA ILE A 336 3.17 6.51 -15.60
C ILE A 336 1.69 6.50 -15.97
N ILE A 337 1.10 7.66 -16.34
CA ILE A 337 -0.28 7.75 -16.82
C ILE A 337 -0.50 6.85 -18.05
N HIS A 338 0.40 6.92 -19.04
CA HIS A 338 0.32 6.11 -20.25
C HIS A 338 0.34 4.60 -19.94
N GLU A 339 1.28 4.15 -19.11
CA GLU A 339 1.40 2.73 -18.76
C GLU A 339 0.20 2.21 -17.99
N LEU A 340 -0.28 2.99 -17.02
CA LEU A 340 -1.44 2.62 -16.20
C LEU A 340 -2.75 2.62 -17.00
N ILE A 341 -2.85 3.37 -18.10
CA ILE A 341 -4.06 3.39 -18.95
C ILE A 341 -3.96 2.36 -20.08
N LEU A 342 -2.92 2.42 -20.90
CA LEU A 342 -2.83 1.65 -22.14
C LEU A 342 -2.19 0.27 -21.97
N ASN A 343 -1.31 0.12 -20.96
CA ASN A 343 -0.55 -1.11 -20.71
C ASN A 343 -0.88 -1.76 -19.36
N ALA A 344 -2.04 -1.46 -18.76
CA ALA A 344 -2.42 -1.94 -17.43
C ALA A 344 -2.37 -3.45 -17.24
N GLY A 345 -2.55 -4.24 -18.31
CA GLY A 345 -2.43 -5.69 -18.25
C GLY A 345 -1.03 -6.17 -17.82
N ASN A 346 0.00 -5.35 -18.00
CA ASN A 346 1.38 -5.64 -17.58
C ASN A 346 1.62 -5.37 -16.09
N TYR A 347 0.70 -4.66 -15.43
CA TYR A 347 0.87 -4.16 -14.06
C TYR A 347 -0.34 -4.53 -13.18
N PRO A 348 -0.61 -5.84 -12.96
CA PRO A 348 -1.81 -6.29 -12.24
C PRO A 348 -1.89 -5.76 -10.80
N ASP A 349 -0.74 -5.60 -10.13
CA ASP A 349 -0.70 -5.04 -8.78
C ASP A 349 -0.95 -3.54 -8.74
N ALA A 350 -0.52 -2.79 -9.76
CA ALA A 350 -0.79 -1.36 -9.86
C ALA A 350 -2.30 -1.08 -10.02
N ASN A 351 -3.06 -2.01 -10.60
CA ASN A 351 -4.51 -1.89 -10.77
C ASN A 351 -5.29 -2.02 -9.45
N LYS A 352 -4.63 -2.39 -8.34
CA LYS A 352 -5.25 -2.44 -7.00
C LYS A 352 -5.34 -1.06 -6.32
N PHE A 353 -4.74 -0.03 -6.92
CA PHE A 353 -4.67 1.32 -6.37
C PHE A 353 -5.41 2.32 -7.26
N GLN A 354 -6.01 3.32 -6.61
CA GLN A 354 -6.44 4.55 -7.26
C GLN A 354 -5.21 5.47 -7.39
N TRP A 355 -4.89 5.89 -8.62
CA TRP A 355 -3.76 6.78 -8.88
C TRP A 355 -4.26 8.20 -9.12
N ILE A 356 -3.67 9.17 -8.43
CA ILE A 356 -3.97 10.59 -8.58
C ILE A 356 -2.68 11.27 -9.04
N ILE A 357 -2.60 11.62 -10.31
CA ILE A 357 -1.35 12.09 -10.92
C ILE A 357 -1.52 13.54 -11.38
N VAL A 358 -0.68 14.43 -10.84
CA VAL A 358 -0.56 15.85 -11.23
C VAL A 358 0.73 16.01 -12.05
N PRO A 359 0.69 15.85 -13.38
CA PRO A 359 1.90 15.83 -14.19
C PRO A 359 2.57 17.21 -14.30
N MET A 360 1.79 18.30 -14.24
CA MET A 360 2.28 19.66 -14.44
C MET A 360 1.54 20.67 -13.52
N PRO A 361 1.95 20.79 -12.25
CA PRO A 361 1.41 21.75 -11.31
C PRO A 361 1.88 23.18 -11.60
N ASN A 362 2.99 23.37 -12.34
CA ASN A 362 3.57 24.67 -12.68
C ASN A 362 3.59 24.97 -14.19
N PRO A 363 2.41 25.01 -14.86
CA PRO A 363 2.34 25.18 -16.30
C PRO A 363 2.93 26.51 -16.79
N ASP A 364 2.75 27.61 -16.04
CA ASP A 364 3.28 28.92 -16.43
C ASP A 364 4.81 28.96 -16.41
N GLY A 365 5.39 28.45 -15.32
CA GLY A 365 6.84 28.36 -15.19
C GLY A 365 7.43 27.44 -16.26
N TYR A 366 6.78 26.30 -16.54
CA TYR A 366 7.18 25.36 -17.57
C TYR A 366 7.23 26.01 -18.96
N GLU A 367 6.16 26.68 -19.40
CA GLU A 367 6.13 27.37 -20.71
C GLU A 367 7.23 28.42 -20.81
N PHE A 368 7.39 29.26 -19.78
CA PHE A 368 8.46 30.24 -19.75
C PHE A 368 9.85 29.59 -19.83
N SER A 369 10.03 28.45 -19.15
CA SER A 369 11.31 27.74 -19.17
C SER A 369 11.65 27.16 -20.55
N ARG A 370 10.64 26.84 -21.36
CA ARG A 370 10.82 26.32 -22.72
C ARG A 370 11.11 27.41 -23.72
N GLU A 371 10.37 28.51 -23.65
CA GLU A 371 10.39 29.54 -24.68
C GLU A 371 11.44 30.62 -24.43
N HIS A 372 11.76 30.88 -23.16
CA HIS A 372 12.56 32.06 -22.78
C HIS A 372 13.82 31.70 -21.98
N ASP A 373 13.71 30.92 -20.89
CA ASP A 373 14.86 30.57 -20.04
C ASP A 373 14.82 29.13 -19.56
N ARG A 374 15.60 28.26 -20.20
CA ARG A 374 15.74 26.83 -19.85
C ARG A 374 16.11 26.57 -18.38
N LYS A 375 16.71 27.53 -17.70
CA LYS A 375 17.13 27.43 -16.29
C LYS A 375 16.10 27.99 -15.31
N TRP A 376 14.98 28.53 -15.80
CA TRP A 376 13.90 29.08 -14.97
C TRP A 376 13.24 27.99 -14.13
N ASN A 377 13.19 28.16 -12.82
CA ASN A 377 12.74 27.13 -11.88
C ASN A 377 11.53 27.54 -11.01
N LYS A 378 11.01 28.76 -11.21
CA LYS A 378 9.91 29.34 -10.43
C LYS A 378 8.61 29.31 -11.24
N ASN A 379 7.46 29.60 -10.63
CA ASN A 379 6.25 29.95 -11.39
C ASN A 379 6.38 31.37 -11.99
N ARG A 380 5.27 31.99 -12.39
CA ARG A 380 5.25 33.29 -13.10
C ARG A 380 4.44 34.39 -12.41
N SER A 381 4.05 34.20 -11.15
CA SER A 381 3.37 35.26 -10.40
C SER A 381 4.26 36.49 -10.19
N PRO A 382 3.73 37.72 -10.22
CA PRO A 382 4.51 38.94 -10.02
C PRO A 382 4.93 39.06 -8.56
N GLN A 383 6.17 39.51 -8.34
CA GLN A 383 6.78 39.72 -7.03
C GLN A 383 7.31 41.16 -6.91
N SER A 384 7.76 41.55 -5.72
CA SER A 384 8.30 42.89 -5.49
C SER A 384 9.56 43.19 -6.32
N ASN A 385 9.81 44.48 -6.59
CA ASN A 385 10.94 44.97 -7.38
C ASN A 385 10.99 44.43 -8.82
N ALA A 386 9.83 44.28 -9.46
CA ALA A 386 9.68 43.76 -10.83
C ALA A 386 10.25 42.35 -11.03
N ASN A 387 10.40 41.57 -9.96
CA ASN A 387 10.75 40.16 -10.03
C ASN A 387 9.50 39.31 -10.32
N PHE A 388 9.72 38.10 -10.82
CA PHE A 388 8.66 37.15 -11.10
C PHE A 388 8.98 35.80 -10.48
N GLY A 389 7.93 35.13 -10.01
CA GLY A 389 7.90 33.75 -9.64
C GLY A 389 8.38 33.44 -8.24
N VAL A 390 7.79 32.38 -7.69
CA VAL A 390 8.16 31.66 -6.47
C VAL A 390 8.59 30.23 -6.84
N ASN A 391 9.58 29.72 -6.12
CA ASN A 391 9.95 28.31 -6.17
C ASN A 391 8.91 27.52 -5.37
N LEU A 392 8.05 26.77 -6.08
CA LEU A 392 6.92 26.06 -5.49
C LEU A 392 7.34 24.99 -4.48
N ASP A 393 8.48 24.33 -4.69
CA ASP A 393 9.05 23.32 -3.79
C ASP A 393 9.39 23.91 -2.40
N SER A 394 9.63 25.23 -2.33
CA SER A 394 9.88 25.95 -1.08
C SER A 394 8.65 26.67 -0.52
N ASN A 395 7.48 26.61 -1.15
CA ASN A 395 6.30 27.39 -0.77
C ASN A 395 5.33 26.64 0.18
N PHE A 396 5.70 25.47 0.70
CA PHE A 396 4.89 24.71 1.66
C PHE A 396 5.09 25.19 3.11
N ASN A 397 4.07 25.04 3.96
CA ASN A 397 4.04 25.61 5.32
C ASN A 397 5.01 24.98 6.34
N ASN A 398 5.35 23.70 6.17
CA ASN A 398 6.16 23.01 7.17
C ASN A 398 7.57 23.60 7.24
N GLN A 399 7.90 24.20 8.39
CA GLN A 399 9.20 24.83 8.64
C GLN A 399 9.60 25.90 7.59
N TRP A 400 8.61 26.54 6.95
CA TRP A 400 8.76 27.47 5.83
C TRP A 400 9.76 28.63 6.08
N ASN A 401 9.88 29.09 7.32
CA ASN A 401 10.82 30.13 7.73
C ASN A 401 11.76 29.75 8.89
N VAL A 402 11.94 28.47 9.13
CA VAL A 402 12.92 28.04 10.14
C VAL A 402 14.33 28.17 9.56
N ASN A 403 15.24 28.73 10.35
CA ASN A 403 16.63 29.06 9.99
C ASN A 403 16.84 30.19 8.97
N GLY A 404 15.81 31.02 8.68
CA GLY A 404 15.96 32.37 8.13
C GLY A 404 16.89 32.55 6.92
N ASN A 405 17.09 31.51 6.08
CA ASN A 405 18.09 31.53 5.03
C ASN A 405 17.83 32.73 4.08
N PRO A 406 18.67 33.78 4.11
CA PRO A 406 18.40 35.02 3.41
C PRO A 406 18.24 34.81 1.90
N SER A 407 18.94 33.80 1.35
CA SER A 407 18.86 33.45 -0.08
C SER A 407 17.47 33.01 -0.54
N ARG A 408 16.62 32.55 0.37
CA ARG A 408 15.22 32.16 0.08
C ARG A 408 14.22 33.29 0.28
N ALA A 409 14.63 34.41 0.88
CA ALA A 409 13.79 35.58 1.10
C ALA A 409 13.91 36.63 -0.03
N ASP A 410 14.94 36.54 -0.88
CA ASP A 410 15.14 37.45 -2.02
C ASP A 410 14.23 37.08 -3.21
N PRO A 411 13.28 37.94 -3.62
CA PRO A 411 12.42 37.71 -4.79
C PRO A 411 13.17 37.50 -6.10
N ALA A 412 14.41 38.01 -6.24
CA ALA A 412 15.27 37.77 -7.40
C ALA A 412 15.93 36.37 -7.37
N GLY A 413 15.99 35.73 -6.21
CA GLY A 413 16.62 34.44 -6.00
C GLY A 413 15.88 33.28 -6.69
N ARG A 414 16.63 32.27 -7.13
CA ARG A 414 16.07 31.02 -7.68
C ARG A 414 15.35 30.17 -6.65
N VAL A 415 15.74 30.26 -5.39
CA VAL A 415 15.14 29.51 -4.27
C VAL A 415 14.15 30.37 -3.49
N TYR A 416 13.66 31.46 -4.10
CA TYR A 416 12.69 32.34 -3.46
C TYR A 416 11.43 31.57 -3.07
N ARG A 417 11.14 31.52 -1.78
CA ARG A 417 10.06 30.69 -1.22
C ARG A 417 8.69 31.35 -1.23
N GLY A 418 8.59 32.59 -1.70
CA GLY A 418 7.37 33.40 -1.66
C GLY A 418 7.25 34.29 -0.41
N PRO A 419 6.19 35.12 -0.34
CA PRO A 419 5.92 36.00 0.79
C PRO A 419 5.26 35.31 2.00
N ALA A 420 4.59 34.18 1.79
CA ALA A 420 3.94 33.35 2.82
C ALA A 420 3.84 31.91 2.31
N PRO A 421 3.68 30.90 3.17
CA PRO A 421 3.40 29.55 2.70
C PRO A 421 2.06 29.51 1.96
N PHE A 422 2.01 28.74 0.88
CA PHE A 422 0.87 28.63 -0.03
C PHE A 422 0.42 29.96 -0.65
N SER A 423 1.37 30.89 -0.84
CA SER A 423 1.11 32.16 -1.53
C SER A 423 0.70 31.94 -2.98
N GLU A 424 1.14 30.84 -3.59
CA GLU A 424 0.93 30.55 -5.00
C GLU A 424 -0.30 29.64 -5.23
N PRO A 425 -1.13 29.91 -6.25
CA PRO A 425 -2.29 29.08 -6.57
C PRO A 425 -1.92 27.61 -6.79
N GLU A 426 -0.78 27.34 -7.44
CA GLU A 426 -0.30 25.99 -7.71
C GLU A 426 -0.07 25.19 -6.41
N THR A 427 0.53 25.82 -5.40
CA THR A 427 0.78 25.16 -4.11
C THR A 427 -0.47 25.03 -3.25
N ARG A 428 -1.45 25.95 -3.38
CA ARG A 428 -2.76 25.79 -2.74
C ARG A 428 -3.52 24.61 -3.34
N ALA A 429 -3.47 24.45 -4.66
CA ALA A 429 -4.08 23.32 -5.36
C ALA A 429 -3.54 21.98 -4.83
N LEU A 430 -2.22 21.87 -4.68
CA LEU A 430 -1.58 20.66 -4.14
C LEU A 430 -1.87 20.46 -2.66
N ARG A 431 -1.88 21.53 -1.85
CA ARG A 431 -2.30 21.48 -0.43
C ARG A 431 -3.69 20.89 -0.30
N ASP A 432 -4.65 21.39 -1.08
CA ASP A 432 -6.05 20.98 -0.99
C ASP A 432 -6.23 19.55 -1.51
N LEU A 433 -5.52 19.17 -2.57
CA LEU A 433 -5.46 17.79 -3.04
C LEU A 433 -4.94 16.85 -1.94
N MET A 434 -3.81 17.18 -1.31
CA MET A 434 -3.22 16.37 -0.24
C MET A 434 -4.13 16.32 0.99
N HIS A 435 -4.81 17.41 1.33
CA HIS A 435 -5.74 17.47 2.45
C HIS A 435 -6.99 16.59 2.22
N ASN A 436 -7.48 16.55 0.98
CA ASN A 436 -8.61 15.70 0.60
C ASN A 436 -8.25 14.22 0.45
N HIS A 437 -6.96 13.89 0.43
CA HIS A 437 -6.44 12.53 0.25
C HIS A 437 -5.40 12.16 1.31
N VAL A 438 -5.67 12.50 2.57
CA VAL A 438 -4.83 12.12 3.72
C VAL A 438 -4.73 10.59 3.91
N ASP A 439 -5.61 9.84 3.26
CA ASP A 439 -5.61 8.37 3.24
C ASP A 439 -4.76 7.75 2.12
N ALA A 440 -4.06 8.59 1.33
CA ALA A 440 -3.09 8.09 0.36
C ALA A 440 -1.94 7.34 1.06
N VAL A 441 -1.63 6.15 0.55
CA VAL A 441 -0.60 5.27 1.13
C VAL A 441 0.82 5.68 0.70
N LEU A 442 0.93 6.46 -0.38
CA LEU A 442 2.20 6.93 -0.94
C LEU A 442 1.98 8.24 -1.70
N LEU A 443 2.88 9.19 -1.49
CA LEU A 443 3.04 10.38 -2.31
C LEU A 443 4.47 10.42 -2.87
N VAL A 444 4.59 10.65 -4.17
CA VAL A 444 5.89 10.75 -4.86
C VAL A 444 5.97 12.09 -5.58
N ASP A 445 7.00 12.88 -5.28
CA ASP A 445 7.41 14.04 -6.08
C ASP A 445 8.56 13.65 -7.01
N LEU A 446 8.36 13.81 -8.32
CA LEU A 446 9.31 13.42 -9.35
C LEU A 446 10.19 14.61 -9.72
N GLN A 447 11.46 14.55 -9.30
CA GLN A 447 12.49 15.55 -9.58
C GLN A 447 13.57 15.04 -10.53
N GLY A 448 14.28 15.96 -11.19
CA GLY A 448 15.11 15.66 -12.36
C GLY A 448 16.62 15.52 -12.16
N PHE A 449 17.15 15.65 -10.94
CA PHE A 449 18.59 15.67 -10.70
C PHE A 449 18.99 14.82 -9.48
N GLY A 450 20.15 14.16 -9.56
CA GLY A 450 20.83 13.54 -8.41
C GLY A 450 20.70 12.01 -8.29
N GLN A 451 19.78 11.37 -9.02
CA GLN A 451 19.52 9.92 -8.88
C GLN A 451 19.21 9.50 -7.42
N LEU A 452 18.58 10.40 -6.66
CA LEU A 452 18.25 10.23 -5.26
C LEU A 452 16.76 9.91 -5.10
N ILE A 453 16.46 9.07 -4.11
CA ILE A 453 15.12 8.99 -3.53
C ILE A 453 15.19 9.79 -2.23
N LEU A 454 14.62 10.99 -2.23
CA LEU A 454 14.62 11.87 -1.07
C LEU A 454 13.39 11.56 -0.20
N MET A 455 13.62 11.45 1.10
CA MET A 455 12.59 11.12 2.09
C MET A 455 12.42 12.29 3.06
N PRO A 456 11.23 12.49 3.64
CA PRO A 456 11.07 13.45 4.71
C PRO A 456 11.95 13.09 5.94
N TRP A 457 12.41 14.06 6.73
CA TRP A 457 12.27 15.50 6.52
C TRP A 457 13.40 16.06 5.63
N SER A 458 13.13 17.17 4.93
CA SER A 458 14.14 17.87 4.13
C SER A 458 14.85 19.02 4.85
N TRP A 459 14.42 19.36 6.07
CA TRP A 459 14.90 20.51 6.84
C TRP A 459 15.71 20.14 8.09
N THR A 460 15.72 18.86 8.47
CA THR A 460 16.41 18.32 9.66
C THR A 460 16.98 16.93 9.35
N GLU A 461 18.00 16.52 10.10
CA GLU A 461 18.57 15.17 10.07
C GLU A 461 17.76 14.16 10.91
N GLU A 462 16.84 14.65 11.74
CA GLU A 462 15.91 13.81 12.49
C GLU A 462 15.00 13.01 11.52
N PRO A 463 14.81 11.70 11.73
CA PRO A 463 13.97 10.90 10.86
C PRO A 463 12.51 11.34 10.92
N ALA A 464 11.81 11.32 9.78
CA ALA A 464 10.35 11.46 9.80
C ALA A 464 9.71 10.29 10.59
N PRO A 465 8.51 10.49 11.19
CA PRO A 465 7.83 9.41 11.93
C PRO A 465 7.72 8.11 11.13
N ASN A 466 7.44 8.21 9.83
CA ASN A 466 7.34 7.09 8.90
C ASN A 466 8.66 6.75 8.15
N ALA A 467 9.84 7.17 8.64
CA ALA A 467 11.10 7.02 7.91
C ALA A 467 11.41 5.58 7.52
N ASP A 468 11.13 4.59 8.37
CA ASP A 468 11.43 3.18 8.08
C ASP A 468 10.56 2.61 6.95
N ARG A 469 9.28 2.98 6.89
CA ARG A 469 8.41 2.63 5.75
C ARG A 469 8.89 3.28 4.46
N THR A 470 9.25 4.55 4.54
CA THR A 470 9.74 5.31 3.38
C THR A 470 11.06 4.72 2.87
N ARG A 471 11.94 4.29 3.77
CA ARG A 471 13.19 3.56 3.47
C ARG A 471 12.91 2.20 2.83
N ALA A 472 11.98 1.42 3.37
CA ALA A 472 11.63 0.11 2.81
C ALA A 472 11.10 0.24 1.37
N ILE A 473 10.25 1.23 1.11
CA ILE A 473 9.74 1.54 -0.23
C ILE A 473 10.87 2.00 -1.16
N ALA A 474 11.78 2.85 -0.67
CA ALA A 474 12.95 3.29 -1.43
C ALA A 474 13.88 2.14 -1.81
N ILE A 475 14.14 1.21 -0.88
CA ILE A 475 14.94 0.00 -1.12
C ILE A 475 14.24 -0.91 -2.13
N ALA A 476 12.94 -1.13 -2.00
CA ALA A 476 12.17 -1.90 -2.97
C ALA A 476 12.30 -1.28 -4.38
N ALA A 477 12.18 0.05 -4.51
CA ALA A 477 12.38 0.73 -5.78
C ALA A 477 13.81 0.52 -6.35
N LEU A 478 14.84 0.55 -5.49
CA LEU A 478 16.22 0.26 -5.89
C LEU A 478 16.42 -1.19 -6.35
N LEU A 479 15.76 -2.17 -5.70
CA LEU A 479 15.79 -3.57 -6.11
C LEU A 479 15.23 -3.75 -7.53
N PHE A 480 14.10 -3.13 -7.83
CA PHE A 480 13.50 -3.17 -9.17
C PHE A 480 14.32 -2.41 -10.23
N SER A 481 15.15 -1.45 -9.82
CA SER A 481 16.06 -0.72 -10.72
C SER A 481 17.32 -1.51 -11.13
N GLY A 482 17.58 -2.67 -10.51
CA GLY A 482 18.74 -3.53 -10.82
C GLY A 482 20.09 -3.03 -10.30
N LYS A 483 20.12 -1.97 -9.48
CA LYS A 483 21.35 -1.47 -8.82
C LYS A 483 21.89 -2.41 -7.73
N VAL A 484 21.05 -3.30 -7.22
CA VAL A 484 21.36 -4.23 -6.14
C VAL A 484 20.75 -5.59 -6.50
N SER A 485 21.41 -6.70 -6.14
CA SER A 485 20.81 -8.03 -6.32
C SER A 485 20.65 -8.74 -4.97
N VAL A 486 19.52 -9.42 -4.79
CA VAL A 486 19.24 -10.21 -3.60
C VAL A 486 19.34 -11.68 -3.95
N GLU A 487 20.08 -12.42 -3.14
CA GLU A 487 20.25 -13.86 -3.29
C GLU A 487 19.88 -14.54 -1.98
N LYS A 488 19.00 -15.55 -2.04
CA LYS A 488 18.75 -16.43 -0.91
C LYS A 488 20.00 -17.30 -0.70
N ILE A 489 20.62 -17.19 0.47
CA ILE A 489 21.83 -17.94 0.82
C ILE A 489 21.55 -19.09 1.80
N GLY A 490 20.36 -19.12 2.38
CA GLY A 490 19.96 -20.14 3.32
C GLY A 490 18.52 -19.98 3.75
N GLU A 491 18.12 -20.87 4.63
CA GLU A 491 16.79 -20.89 5.25
C GLU A 491 17.00 -21.26 6.72
N THR A 492 16.23 -20.64 7.60
CA THR A 492 16.31 -20.91 9.03
C THR A 492 15.56 -22.19 9.41
N ALA A 493 15.66 -22.60 10.68
CA ALA A 493 14.94 -23.77 11.20
C ALA A 493 13.41 -23.60 11.12
N LEU A 494 12.90 -22.37 11.12
CA LEU A 494 11.48 -22.05 10.93
C LEU A 494 11.07 -21.79 9.48
N GLY A 495 11.97 -22.03 8.51
CA GLY A 495 11.65 -21.90 7.09
C GLY A 495 11.76 -20.48 6.53
N ARG A 496 12.40 -19.55 7.24
CA ARG A 496 12.55 -18.15 6.80
C ARG A 496 13.83 -17.98 5.98
N ASP A 497 13.72 -17.25 4.88
CA ASP A 497 14.85 -17.02 3.98
C ASP A 497 15.92 -16.13 4.63
N ILE A 498 17.17 -16.60 4.60
CA ILE A 498 18.33 -15.78 4.90
C ILE A 498 18.82 -15.21 3.56
N ASN A 499 18.72 -13.89 3.41
CA ASN A 499 19.00 -13.20 2.17
C ASN A 499 20.29 -12.38 2.27
N VAL A 500 21.11 -12.43 1.21
CA VAL A 500 22.26 -11.53 1.03
C VAL A 500 21.93 -10.48 -0.02
N ILE A 501 22.26 -9.24 0.30
CA ILE A 501 22.16 -8.09 -0.59
C ILE A 501 23.55 -7.85 -1.19
N ASN A 502 23.64 -7.97 -2.52
CA ASN A 502 24.87 -7.78 -3.28
C ASN A 502 24.90 -6.39 -3.92
N ILE A 503 25.96 -5.64 -3.63
CA ILE A 503 26.29 -4.35 -4.26
C ILE A 503 27.60 -4.54 -5.04
N ASN A 504 27.69 -3.97 -6.25
CA ASN A 504 28.83 -4.17 -7.17
C ASN A 504 29.11 -5.65 -7.48
N TYR A 505 28.07 -6.41 -7.84
CA TYR A 505 28.14 -7.87 -7.98
C TYR A 505 29.15 -8.39 -9.03
N ASN A 506 29.64 -7.52 -9.92
CA ASN A 506 30.68 -7.82 -10.92
C ASN A 506 32.12 -7.67 -10.40
N ALA A 507 32.33 -7.07 -9.23
CA ALA A 507 33.65 -6.87 -8.65
C ALA A 507 34.28 -8.19 -8.14
N LYS A 508 35.59 -8.36 -8.34
CA LYS A 508 36.29 -9.62 -8.03
C LYS A 508 36.63 -9.78 -6.55
N LYS A 509 36.91 -8.69 -5.83
CA LYS A 509 37.22 -8.72 -4.41
C LYS A 509 35.91 -8.68 -3.62
N LYS A 510 35.72 -9.58 -2.66
CA LYS A 510 34.47 -9.69 -1.90
C LYS A 510 34.65 -9.16 -0.49
N VAL A 511 33.64 -8.44 0.00
CA VAL A 511 33.50 -8.07 1.41
C VAL A 511 32.15 -8.60 1.88
N ILE A 512 32.15 -9.38 2.96
CA ILE A 512 30.94 -9.93 3.54
C ILE A 512 30.70 -9.23 4.86
N LEU A 513 29.52 -8.63 5.00
CA LEU A 513 29.05 -8.06 6.25
C LEU A 513 27.82 -8.86 6.69
N VAL A 514 27.85 -9.34 7.92
CA VAL A 514 26.77 -10.13 8.50
C VAL A 514 26.28 -9.39 9.72
N ALA A 515 25.04 -8.94 9.67
CA ALA A 515 24.38 -8.28 10.78
C ALA A 515 23.31 -9.20 11.37
N ASN A 516 22.96 -8.94 12.64
CA ASN A 516 21.91 -9.65 13.35
C ASN A 516 22.22 -11.16 13.45
N LEU A 517 23.44 -11.48 13.93
CA LEU A 517 23.91 -12.84 14.19
C LEU A 517 23.30 -13.41 15.49
N HIS A 518 23.03 -12.53 16.45
CA HIS A 518 22.26 -12.84 17.65
C HIS A 518 20.80 -12.39 17.47
N ALA A 519 19.84 -13.08 18.09
CA ALA A 519 18.46 -12.59 18.14
C ALA A 519 18.44 -11.24 18.87
N ARG A 520 17.71 -10.25 18.32
CA ARG A 520 17.45 -8.91 18.90
C ARG A 520 18.57 -7.85 18.77
N GLU A 521 19.31 -7.80 17.66
CA GLU A 521 20.29 -6.73 17.38
C GLU A 521 19.78 -5.66 16.38
N TRP A 522 18.78 -4.85 16.76
CA TRP A 522 18.23 -3.75 15.93
C TRP A 522 19.29 -2.79 15.41
N ALA A 523 20.26 -2.43 16.26
CA ALA A 523 21.34 -1.52 15.91
C ALA A 523 22.23 -2.10 14.79
N ALA A 524 22.48 -3.42 14.79
CA ALA A 524 23.29 -4.07 13.78
C ALA A 524 22.56 -4.15 12.43
N MET A 525 21.26 -4.48 12.44
CA MET A 525 20.43 -4.46 11.23
C MET A 525 20.32 -3.05 10.64
N SER A 526 20.02 -2.05 11.48
CA SER A 526 19.93 -0.65 11.07
C SER A 526 21.27 -0.13 10.52
N ALA A 527 22.38 -0.49 11.16
CA ALA A 527 23.72 -0.17 10.66
C ALA A 527 24.01 -0.85 9.32
N ALA A 528 23.61 -2.11 9.13
CA ALA A 528 23.76 -2.80 7.85
C ALA A 528 22.94 -2.14 6.74
N LEU A 529 21.69 -1.76 7.03
CA LEU A 529 20.84 -1.02 6.08
C LEU A 529 21.41 0.36 5.77
N TYR A 530 21.97 1.05 6.76
CA TYR A 530 22.67 2.32 6.57
C TYR A 530 23.93 2.15 5.70
N ILE A 531 24.73 1.11 5.94
CA ILE A 531 25.91 0.79 5.11
C ILE A 531 25.49 0.47 3.68
N ILE A 532 24.38 -0.27 3.49
CA ILE A 532 23.81 -0.53 2.17
C ILE A 532 23.46 0.80 1.48
N SER A 533 22.79 1.72 2.17
CA SER A 533 22.46 3.03 1.59
C SER A 533 23.73 3.81 1.24
N GLU A 534 24.71 3.90 2.13
CA GLU A 534 25.96 4.64 1.88
C GLU A 534 26.74 4.07 0.70
N LEU A 535 26.83 2.74 0.59
CA LEU A 535 27.52 2.09 -0.53
C LEU A 535 26.79 2.26 -1.86
N VAL A 536 25.46 2.29 -1.86
CA VAL A 536 24.65 2.48 -3.07
C VAL A 536 24.64 3.94 -3.53
N TYR A 537 24.56 4.90 -2.60
CA TYR A 537 24.42 6.32 -2.92
C TYR A 537 25.79 7.03 -3.06
N ASN A 538 26.74 6.71 -2.19
CA ASN A 538 28.03 7.39 -2.11
C ASN A 538 29.21 6.52 -2.56
N GLY A 539 29.02 5.21 -2.76
CA GLY A 539 30.10 4.27 -3.08
C GLY A 539 30.88 4.61 -4.36
N ASP A 540 30.22 5.19 -5.37
CA ASP A 540 30.87 5.62 -6.61
C ASP A 540 31.82 6.82 -6.41
N GLN A 541 31.64 7.59 -5.33
CA GLN A 541 32.53 8.69 -4.96
C GLN A 541 33.82 8.21 -4.29
N TYR A 542 33.88 6.94 -3.88
CA TYR A 542 35.03 6.32 -3.22
C TYR A 542 35.56 5.17 -4.08
N PRO A 543 36.51 5.41 -4.99
CA PRO A 543 37.09 4.39 -5.87
C PRO A 543 37.67 3.18 -5.11
N GLU A 544 38.10 3.43 -3.87
CA GLU A 544 38.58 2.42 -2.92
C GLU A 544 37.51 1.36 -2.61
N LEU A 545 36.23 1.76 -2.53
CA LEU A 545 35.11 0.93 -2.10
C LEU A 545 34.38 0.25 -3.27
N SER A 546 34.38 0.88 -4.44
CA SER A 546 33.74 0.35 -5.66
C SER A 546 34.45 -0.87 -6.26
N GLN A 547 35.73 -1.10 -5.89
CA GLN A 547 36.48 -2.30 -6.28
C GLN A 547 36.02 -3.59 -5.58
N PHE A 548 35.16 -3.48 -4.56
CA PHE A 548 34.65 -4.60 -3.78
C PHE A 548 33.20 -4.92 -4.13
N ARG A 549 32.90 -6.21 -4.25
CA ARG A 549 31.55 -6.76 -4.19
C ARG A 549 31.16 -6.85 -2.73
N TRP A 550 30.20 -6.04 -2.31
CA TRP A 550 29.68 -6.05 -0.96
C TRP A 550 28.53 -7.03 -0.87
N MET A 551 28.63 -7.97 0.04
CA MET A 551 27.66 -9.02 0.31
C MET A 551 27.16 -8.82 1.72
N ILE A 552 26.03 -8.13 1.87
CA ILE A 552 25.52 -7.69 3.16
C ILE A 552 24.31 -8.55 3.51
N ILE A 553 24.40 -9.29 4.61
CA ILE A 553 23.28 -10.05 5.19
C ILE A 553 22.73 -9.16 6.31
N PRO A 554 21.68 -8.35 6.05
CA PRO A 554 21.15 -7.45 7.06
C PRO A 554 20.50 -8.22 8.22
N MET A 555 20.06 -9.45 7.96
CA MET A 555 19.38 -10.30 8.92
C MET A 555 19.82 -11.76 8.79
N ALA A 556 20.82 -12.17 9.57
CA ALA A 556 21.34 -13.53 9.55
C ALA A 556 20.50 -14.51 10.40
N ASN A 557 19.77 -13.99 11.39
CA ASN A 557 18.83 -14.75 12.22
C ASN A 557 17.41 -14.16 12.17
N PRO A 558 16.66 -14.33 11.05
CA PRO A 558 15.30 -13.81 10.91
C PRO A 558 14.28 -14.49 11.82
N ASP A 559 14.63 -15.59 12.51
CA ASP A 559 13.77 -16.26 13.50
C ASP A 559 13.69 -15.50 14.84
N GLY A 560 14.63 -14.59 15.09
CA GLY A 560 14.63 -13.73 16.28
C GLY A 560 13.75 -12.48 16.16
N TYR A 561 13.03 -12.31 15.05
CA TYR A 561 12.19 -11.16 14.72
C TYR A 561 10.78 -11.64 14.40
N ASP A 562 9.78 -11.35 15.23
CA ASP A 562 8.38 -11.42 14.83
C ASP A 562 7.91 -10.00 14.52
N VAL A 563 8.23 -9.51 13.32
CA VAL A 563 7.60 -8.28 12.82
C VAL A 563 6.10 -8.54 12.78
N ILE A 564 5.34 -7.80 13.58
CA ILE A 564 3.88 -7.78 13.50
C ILE A 564 3.53 -7.07 12.18
N ASP A 565 3.56 -7.81 11.07
CA ASP A 565 3.23 -7.32 9.71
C ASP A 565 1.75 -6.89 9.61
N ASP A 566 0.90 -7.38 10.51
CA ASP A 566 -0.50 -7.04 10.68
C ASP A 566 -0.81 -6.84 12.18
N PRO A 567 -1.25 -5.65 12.64
CA PRO A 567 -1.62 -5.41 14.04
C PRO A 567 -2.67 -6.37 14.61
N THR A 568 -3.42 -7.10 13.77
CA THR A 568 -4.35 -8.16 14.21
C THR A 568 -3.61 -9.41 14.72
N ASP A 569 -2.38 -9.68 14.28
CA ASP A 569 -1.56 -10.80 14.78
C ASP A 569 -1.26 -10.67 16.28
N ALA A 570 -1.16 -9.43 16.76
CA ALA A 570 -1.04 -9.10 18.18
C ALA A 570 -2.17 -9.67 19.05
N LEU A 571 -3.34 -9.96 18.45
CA LEU A 571 -4.54 -10.44 19.15
C LEU A 571 -4.66 -11.97 19.16
N HIS A 572 -3.75 -12.69 18.51
CA HIS A 572 -3.82 -14.14 18.36
C HIS A 572 -2.72 -14.91 19.10
N ARG A 573 -1.82 -14.22 19.82
CA ARG A 573 -0.71 -14.83 20.57
C ARG A 573 -0.31 -14.02 21.80
N PHE A 574 0.44 -14.66 22.71
CA PHE A 574 0.98 -13.99 23.90
C PHE A 574 2.27 -13.26 23.56
N LEU A 575 2.21 -11.93 23.46
CA LEU A 575 3.34 -11.07 23.11
C LEU A 575 4.36 -10.98 24.24
N SER A 576 5.64 -10.88 23.89
CA SER A 576 6.69 -10.39 24.80
C SER A 576 6.47 -8.92 25.19
N TYR A 577 7.21 -8.46 26.19
CA TYR A 577 7.32 -7.04 26.50
C TYR A 577 7.78 -6.22 25.28
N ASP A 578 8.80 -6.73 24.55
CA ASP A 578 9.34 -6.05 23.37
C ASP A 578 8.29 -5.98 22.25
N GLU A 579 7.62 -7.09 21.93
CA GLU A 579 6.54 -7.15 20.92
C GLU A 579 5.33 -6.30 21.30
N THR A 580 5.02 -6.19 22.59
CA THR A 580 3.95 -5.31 23.08
C THR A 580 4.28 -3.84 22.87
N ASN A 581 5.53 -3.45 23.12
CA ASN A 581 6.00 -2.10 22.80
C ASN A 581 6.01 -1.86 21.29
N GLU A 582 6.45 -2.82 20.49
CA GLU A 582 6.39 -2.73 19.02
C GLU A 582 4.95 -2.56 18.52
N PHE A 583 3.98 -3.28 19.07
CA PHE A 583 2.56 -3.08 18.77
C PHE A 583 2.12 -1.64 19.09
N MET A 584 2.46 -1.13 20.28
CA MET A 584 2.10 0.23 20.68
C MET A 584 2.76 1.30 19.79
N PHE A 585 4.05 1.17 19.50
CA PHE A 585 4.78 2.09 18.63
C PHE A 585 4.28 1.99 17.18
N THR A 586 3.90 0.81 16.70
CA THR A 586 3.31 0.63 15.37
C THR A 586 2.00 1.38 15.24
N LEU A 587 1.13 1.32 16.26
CA LEU A 587 -0.11 2.10 16.29
C LEU A 587 0.16 3.61 16.39
N LEU A 588 1.17 4.04 17.16
CA LEU A 588 1.63 5.43 17.18
C LEU A 588 2.03 5.93 15.79
N GLN A 589 2.78 5.12 15.03
CA GLN A 589 3.19 5.48 13.67
C GLN A 589 2.03 5.48 12.67
N LEU A 590 1.04 4.61 12.86
CA LEU A 590 -0.15 4.53 11.99
C LEU A 590 -1.15 5.64 12.28
N PHE A 591 -1.35 5.99 13.55
CA PHE A 591 -2.39 6.91 14.01
C PHE A 591 -1.82 8.06 14.88
N PRO A 592 -0.78 8.79 14.44
CA PRO A 592 -0.06 9.76 15.28
C PRO A 592 -0.89 10.97 15.72
N LYS A 593 -2.05 11.19 15.07
CA LYS A 593 -3.00 12.24 15.45
C LYS A 593 -4.00 11.80 16.52
N GLN A 594 -4.17 10.49 16.70
CA GLN A 594 -5.16 9.91 17.63
C GLN A 594 -4.49 9.35 18.87
N VAL A 595 -3.27 8.83 18.76
CA VAL A 595 -2.57 8.15 19.86
C VAL A 595 -1.21 8.77 20.18
N SER A 596 -0.79 8.68 21.45
CA SER A 596 0.58 8.91 21.93
C SER A 596 1.05 7.70 22.74
N VAL A 597 2.37 7.50 22.82
CA VAL A 597 2.98 6.53 23.74
C VAL A 597 3.94 7.28 24.65
N GLU A 598 3.77 7.13 25.96
CA GLU A 598 4.49 7.88 26.98
C GLU A 598 5.14 6.92 27.98
N LYS A 599 6.42 7.17 28.30
CA LYS A 599 7.14 6.47 29.38
C LYS A 599 6.73 7.07 30.72
N LEU A 600 6.08 6.29 31.57
CA LEU A 600 5.68 6.69 32.92
C LEU A 600 6.81 6.54 33.94
N GLY A 601 7.69 5.57 33.71
CA GLY A 601 8.79 5.23 34.61
C GLY A 601 9.62 4.09 34.06
N GLU A 602 10.52 3.59 34.90
CA GLU A 602 11.43 2.50 34.57
C GLU A 602 11.43 1.49 35.72
N THR A 603 11.40 0.19 35.42
CA THR A 603 11.41 -0.91 36.38
C THR A 603 12.77 -1.06 37.06
N TRP A 604 12.88 -1.98 38.02
CA TRP A 604 14.16 -2.27 38.68
C TRP A 604 15.24 -2.78 37.71
N LEU A 605 14.86 -3.58 36.70
CA LEU A 605 15.79 -4.11 35.70
C LEU A 605 15.96 -3.20 34.48
N GLY A 606 15.45 -1.96 34.53
CA GLY A 606 15.68 -0.96 33.48
C GLY A 606 14.70 -1.03 32.30
N ARG A 607 13.55 -1.69 32.44
CA ARG A 607 12.51 -1.70 31.39
C ARG A 607 11.57 -0.51 31.55
N ASP A 608 11.15 0.07 30.43
CA ASP A 608 10.21 1.18 30.44
C ASP A 608 8.79 0.71 30.80
N ILE A 609 8.10 1.52 31.59
CA ILE A 609 6.67 1.36 31.86
C ILE A 609 5.93 2.29 30.91
N ASN A 610 5.43 1.73 29.81
CA ASN A 610 4.82 2.50 28.74
C ASN A 610 3.29 2.53 28.84
N MET A 611 2.73 3.68 28.52
CA MET A 611 1.30 3.93 28.47
C MET A 611 0.93 4.44 27.08
N MET A 612 -0.18 3.93 26.53
CA MET A 612 -0.78 4.49 25.32
C MET A 612 -1.93 5.42 25.69
N THR A 613 -1.89 6.66 25.21
CA THR A 613 -3.00 7.60 25.30
C THR A 613 -3.74 7.61 23.96
N ILE A 614 -5.07 7.50 23.96
CA ILE A 614 -5.95 7.54 22.78
C ILE A 614 -6.96 8.68 22.97
N ASN A 615 -7.18 9.49 21.93
CA ASN A 615 -8.00 10.72 21.98
C ASN A 615 -7.46 11.72 23.03
N TYR A 616 -6.16 12.00 23.02
CA TYR A 616 -5.49 12.81 24.05
C TYR A 616 -6.07 14.23 24.29
N ASN A 617 -6.88 14.76 23.37
CA ASN A 617 -7.58 16.05 23.51
C ASN A 617 -8.93 15.98 24.23
N ALA A 618 -9.47 14.77 24.44
CA ALA A 618 -10.71 14.60 25.19
C ALA A 618 -10.48 14.95 26.67
N ARG A 619 -11.51 15.53 27.30
CA ARG A 619 -11.43 16.00 28.69
C ARG A 619 -11.56 14.84 29.67
N ASP A 620 -12.60 14.04 29.49
CA ASP A 620 -12.99 13.00 30.42
C ASP A 620 -12.09 11.78 30.24
N THR A 621 -11.37 11.41 31.31
CA THR A 621 -10.27 10.44 31.22
C THR A 621 -10.67 9.09 31.79
N ILE A 622 -10.36 8.03 31.03
CA ILE A 622 -10.49 6.63 31.45
C ILE A 622 -9.08 6.05 31.54
N VAL A 623 -8.70 5.54 32.72
CA VAL A 623 -7.40 4.94 32.96
C VAL A 623 -7.55 3.43 33.16
N LEU A 624 -6.83 2.65 32.36
CA LEU A 624 -6.78 1.19 32.47
C LEU A 624 -5.35 0.75 32.80
N VAL A 625 -5.19 -0.04 33.85
CA VAL A 625 -3.91 -0.63 34.23
C VAL A 625 -4.04 -2.14 34.15
N ALA A 626 -3.14 -2.81 33.43
CA ALA A 626 -3.12 -4.26 33.33
C ALA A 626 -1.78 -4.84 33.79
N ASN A 627 -1.84 -6.09 34.23
CA ASN A 627 -0.66 -6.92 34.52
C ASN A 627 0.25 -6.37 35.64
N LEU A 628 -0.32 -5.79 36.70
CA LEU A 628 0.41 -5.58 37.96
C LEU A 628 0.95 -6.90 38.51
N HIS A 629 0.13 -7.95 38.46
CA HIS A 629 0.58 -9.31 38.67
C HIS A 629 1.04 -9.95 37.36
N ALA A 630 2.33 -10.31 37.30
CA ALA A 630 2.97 -10.77 36.07
C ALA A 630 2.30 -11.99 35.38
N ARG A 631 1.84 -12.97 36.16
CA ARG A 631 1.21 -14.22 35.65
C ARG A 631 -0.15 -14.02 34.97
N GLU A 632 -0.74 -12.84 35.07
CA GLU A 632 -2.13 -12.58 34.67
C GLU A 632 -2.19 -12.13 33.20
N TRP A 633 -1.79 -13.03 32.30
CA TRP A 633 -1.62 -12.71 30.87
C TRP A 633 -2.93 -12.31 30.19
N ALA A 634 -4.09 -12.77 30.67
CA ALA A 634 -5.38 -12.38 30.10
C ALA A 634 -5.70 -10.89 30.32
N ALA A 635 -5.27 -10.30 31.43
CA ALA A 635 -5.44 -8.86 31.65
C ALA A 635 -4.63 -8.06 30.61
N MET A 636 -3.35 -8.43 30.41
CA MET A 636 -2.48 -7.83 29.41
C MET A 636 -3.06 -7.96 27.99
N THR A 637 -3.43 -9.16 27.56
CA THR A 637 -3.92 -9.37 26.19
C THR A 637 -5.28 -8.69 25.96
N THR A 638 -6.10 -8.58 27.00
CA THR A 638 -7.36 -7.82 26.93
C THR A 638 -7.08 -6.32 26.77
N ALA A 639 -6.09 -5.77 27.48
CA ALA A 639 -5.70 -4.36 27.29
C ALA A 639 -5.25 -4.08 25.85
N LEU A 640 -4.50 -5.00 25.23
CA LEU A 640 -4.13 -4.90 23.81
C LEU A 640 -5.34 -4.96 22.88
N PHE A 641 -6.30 -5.84 23.16
CA PHE A 641 -7.56 -5.92 22.42
C PHE A 641 -8.37 -4.61 22.51
N ILE A 642 -8.46 -4.02 23.71
CA ILE A 642 -9.14 -2.73 23.92
C ILE A 642 -8.43 -1.61 23.15
N ILE A 643 -7.10 -1.56 23.18
CA ILE A 643 -6.31 -0.62 22.37
C ILE A 643 -6.65 -0.80 20.89
N PHE A 644 -6.67 -2.03 20.38
CA PHE A 644 -7.01 -2.32 18.99
C PHE A 644 -8.42 -1.85 18.63
N GLU A 645 -9.44 -2.13 19.46
CA GLU A 645 -10.82 -1.71 19.22
C GLU A 645 -10.98 -0.19 19.20
N LEU A 646 -10.29 0.53 20.10
CA LEU A 646 -10.37 1.99 20.19
C LEU A 646 -9.64 2.70 19.04
N VAL A 647 -8.54 2.14 18.56
CA VAL A 647 -7.71 2.76 17.52
C VAL A 647 -8.15 2.32 16.13
N TYR A 648 -8.13 1.02 15.86
CA TYR A 648 -8.39 0.47 14.53
C TYR A 648 -9.90 0.45 14.21
N ASN A 649 -10.71 0.03 15.17
CA ASN A 649 -12.16 -0.06 15.04
C ASN A 649 -12.91 1.13 15.67
N GLY A 650 -12.21 2.21 16.03
CA GLY A 650 -12.79 3.32 16.78
C GLY A 650 -13.98 4.00 16.08
N HIS A 651 -14.01 3.97 14.75
CA HIS A 651 -15.12 4.48 13.94
C HIS A 651 -16.44 3.70 14.14
N HIS A 652 -16.39 2.45 14.60
CA HIS A 652 -17.57 1.67 14.99
C HIS A 652 -18.11 2.04 16.37
N HIS A 653 -17.33 2.80 17.17
CA HIS A 653 -17.68 3.18 18.55
C HIS A 653 -17.56 4.69 18.75
N PRO A 654 -18.25 5.53 17.94
CA PRO A 654 -18.14 6.98 18.00
C PRO A 654 -18.49 7.56 19.38
N GLU A 655 -19.36 6.90 20.14
CA GLU A 655 -19.71 7.26 21.52
C GLU A 655 -18.52 7.19 22.49
N LEU A 656 -17.44 6.49 22.14
CA LEU A 656 -16.24 6.37 22.97
C LEU A 656 -15.16 7.40 22.60
N SER A 657 -15.36 8.16 21.52
CA SER A 657 -14.45 9.22 21.08
C SER A 657 -14.42 10.43 22.03
N GLN A 658 -15.45 10.57 22.88
CA GLN A 658 -15.55 11.61 23.89
C GLN A 658 -14.58 11.41 25.07
N PHE A 659 -14.00 10.22 25.22
CA PHE A 659 -13.10 9.88 26.31
C PHE A 659 -11.64 9.89 25.87
N ARG A 660 -10.78 10.40 26.76
CA ARG A 660 -9.33 10.23 26.71
C ARG A 660 -8.98 8.91 27.40
N TRP A 661 -8.52 7.94 26.63
CA TRP A 661 -8.15 6.63 27.17
C TRP A 661 -6.65 6.61 27.45
N MET A 662 -6.25 6.18 28.65
CA MET A 662 -4.86 6.03 29.07
C MET A 662 -4.66 4.60 29.54
N ILE A 663 -3.97 3.79 28.74
CA ILE A 663 -3.92 2.34 28.91
C ILE A 663 -2.46 1.90 29.14
N ILE A 664 -2.22 1.22 30.26
CA ILE A 664 -0.94 0.61 30.62
C ILE A 664 -1.08 -0.91 30.46
N PRO A 665 -0.69 -1.51 29.32
CA PRO A 665 -0.91 -2.94 29.08
C PRO A 665 0.00 -3.85 29.92
N ILE A 666 1.19 -3.37 30.28
CA ILE A 666 2.16 -4.10 31.11
C ILE A 666 2.70 -3.18 32.20
N ALA A 667 2.04 -3.17 33.35
CA ALA A 667 2.50 -2.41 34.53
C ALA A 667 3.71 -3.03 35.22
N ASN A 668 3.94 -4.34 35.05
CA ASN A 668 5.07 -5.09 35.62
C ASN A 668 5.93 -5.78 34.53
N PRO A 669 6.67 -5.02 33.69
CA PRO A 669 7.49 -5.59 32.63
C PRO A 669 8.48 -6.67 33.08
N ASP A 670 9.14 -6.44 34.23
CA ASP A 670 10.16 -7.36 34.73
C ASP A 670 9.59 -8.68 35.19
N GLY A 671 8.49 -8.63 35.96
CA GLY A 671 7.77 -9.82 36.37
C GLY A 671 7.20 -10.54 35.16
N TYR A 672 6.62 -9.81 34.20
CA TYR A 672 6.03 -10.40 32.99
C TYR A 672 7.04 -11.22 32.19
N GLU A 673 8.19 -10.64 31.85
CA GLU A 673 9.24 -11.38 31.13
C GLU A 673 9.78 -12.56 31.94
N PHE A 674 9.87 -12.43 33.27
CA PHE A 674 10.24 -13.56 34.13
C PHE A 674 9.22 -14.71 34.05
N THR A 675 7.92 -14.42 33.86
CA THR A 675 6.91 -15.47 33.64
C THR A 675 7.04 -16.17 32.29
N ARG A 676 7.59 -15.49 31.28
CA ARG A 676 7.83 -16.08 29.96
C ARG A 676 9.09 -16.95 29.94
N GLU A 677 10.12 -16.54 30.68
CA GLU A 677 11.45 -17.16 30.60
C GLU A 677 11.75 -18.20 31.68
N ARG A 678 11.13 -18.08 32.87
CA ARG A 678 11.56 -18.80 34.08
C ARG A 678 10.42 -19.43 34.85
N ASP A 679 9.48 -18.63 35.36
CA ASP A 679 8.39 -19.11 36.23
C ASP A 679 7.05 -18.51 35.81
N ARG A 680 6.27 -19.28 35.05
CA ARG A 680 4.96 -18.86 34.54
C ARG A 680 3.98 -18.41 35.62
N TYR A 681 4.16 -18.84 36.87
CA TYR A 681 3.27 -18.52 37.99
C TYR A 681 3.81 -17.41 38.90
N TRP A 682 4.89 -16.74 38.51
CA TRP A 682 5.41 -15.56 39.18
C TRP A 682 4.41 -14.41 39.14
N SER A 683 4.14 -13.76 40.28
CA SER A 683 3.21 -12.61 40.35
C SER A 683 3.87 -11.28 40.64
N LYS A 684 4.95 -11.27 41.43
CA LYS A 684 5.60 -10.05 41.91
C LYS A 684 6.40 -9.34 40.81
N ASN A 685 6.95 -8.16 41.08
CA ASN A 685 8.03 -7.61 40.23
C ASN A 685 9.36 -8.36 40.47
N ARG A 686 10.51 -7.75 40.10
CA ARG A 686 11.84 -8.39 40.21
C ARG A 686 12.87 -7.60 41.03
N SER A 687 12.44 -6.66 41.86
CA SER A 687 13.35 -5.93 42.75
C SER A 687 14.00 -6.87 43.79
N PRO A 688 15.31 -6.75 44.06
CA PRO A 688 16.00 -7.50 45.10
C PRO A 688 15.53 -7.04 46.48
N GLN A 689 15.37 -7.99 47.38
CA GLN A 689 14.93 -7.70 48.75
C GLN A 689 16.11 -7.60 49.72
N PRO A 690 15.94 -6.99 50.91
CA PRO A 690 17.04 -6.75 51.85
C PRO A 690 17.84 -8.00 52.25
N ASP A 691 17.22 -9.18 52.23
CA ASP A 691 17.88 -10.47 52.50
C ASP A 691 18.86 -10.91 51.39
N SER A 692 18.88 -10.19 50.25
CA SER A 692 19.68 -10.46 49.04
C SER A 692 19.48 -11.85 48.43
N GLN A 693 18.45 -12.59 48.87
CA GLN A 693 18.14 -13.94 48.40
C GLN A 693 16.75 -14.03 47.78
N THR A 694 15.85 -13.14 48.16
CA THR A 694 14.49 -13.07 47.62
C THR A 694 14.32 -11.86 46.71
N PHE A 695 13.33 -11.98 45.83
CA PHE A 695 13.04 -10.99 44.81
C PHE A 695 11.55 -10.73 44.72
N GLY A 696 11.22 -9.51 44.37
CA GLY A 696 9.90 -9.04 44.02
C GLY A 696 9.04 -8.60 45.19
N VAL A 697 8.20 -7.63 44.91
CA VAL A 697 7.08 -7.14 45.72
C VAL A 697 5.78 -7.34 44.95
N ASP A 698 4.74 -7.67 45.69
CA ASP A 698 3.36 -7.64 45.22
C ASP A 698 2.93 -6.18 45.02
N LEU A 699 2.87 -5.77 43.75
CA LEU A 699 2.55 -4.38 43.38
C LEU A 699 1.13 -3.99 43.79
N ASN A 700 0.17 -4.92 43.79
CA ASN A 700 -1.21 -4.67 44.21
C ASN A 700 -1.36 -4.57 45.75
N GLY A 701 -0.26 -4.61 46.50
CA GLY A 701 -0.23 -4.30 47.94
C GLY A 701 0.68 -3.14 48.30
N ASN A 702 1.34 -2.48 47.35
CA ASN A 702 2.45 -1.57 47.63
C ASN A 702 2.07 -0.07 47.62
N PHE A 703 0.82 0.30 47.30
CA PHE A 703 0.41 1.71 47.19
C PHE A 703 0.27 2.40 48.55
N ALA A 704 0.48 3.73 48.59
CA ALA A 704 0.59 4.53 49.80
C ALA A 704 -0.75 4.95 50.42
N TYR A 705 -1.71 4.01 50.52
CA TYR A 705 -2.94 4.22 51.27
C TYR A 705 -3.27 2.98 52.10
N LYS A 706 -3.45 3.19 53.42
CA LYS A 706 -3.70 2.14 54.42
C LYS A 706 -2.65 1.02 54.48
N TRP A 707 -1.50 1.20 53.82
CA TRP A 707 -0.39 0.24 53.80
C TRP A 707 0.17 -0.05 55.20
N GLU A 708 0.37 1.00 56.01
CA GLU A 708 0.90 0.87 57.38
C GLU A 708 -0.08 0.19 58.35
N GLU A 709 -1.36 0.14 58.00
CA GLU A 709 -2.41 -0.53 58.78
C GLU A 709 -2.51 -2.03 58.45
N ASN A 710 -1.61 -2.56 57.61
CA ASN A 710 -1.57 -3.98 57.28
C ASN A 710 -1.32 -4.82 58.54
N ASP A 711 -2.38 -5.47 59.01
CA ASP A 711 -2.39 -6.30 60.21
C ASP A 711 -1.82 -7.71 59.97
N ARG A 712 -1.39 -8.02 58.75
CA ARG A 712 -0.83 -9.31 58.33
C ARG A 712 0.39 -9.15 57.43
N PRO A 713 1.48 -8.54 57.91
CA PRO A 713 2.73 -8.49 57.15
C PRO A 713 3.25 -9.91 56.90
N VAL A 714 3.83 -10.14 55.73
CA VAL A 714 4.41 -11.42 55.32
C VAL A 714 5.88 -11.24 55.00
N GLU A 715 6.62 -12.34 54.88
CA GLU A 715 8.06 -12.31 54.64
C GLU A 715 8.37 -12.04 53.14
N PRO A 716 9.56 -11.49 52.80
CA PRO A 716 9.96 -11.23 51.41
C PRO A 716 9.80 -12.40 50.41
N LYS A 717 9.85 -13.65 50.89
CA LYS A 717 9.64 -14.87 50.09
C LYS A 717 8.18 -15.11 49.70
N ASP A 718 7.23 -14.54 50.44
CA ASP A 718 5.80 -14.76 50.22
C ASP A 718 5.32 -14.06 48.95
N ARG A 719 4.31 -14.65 48.30
CA ARG A 719 3.75 -14.15 47.04
C ARG A 719 3.04 -12.80 47.19
N THR A 720 2.58 -12.50 48.41
CA THR A 720 1.80 -11.31 48.76
C THR A 720 2.62 -10.32 49.58
N TYR A 721 3.94 -10.44 49.52
CA TYR A 721 4.84 -9.51 50.18
C TYR A 721 4.69 -8.12 49.57
N ASN A 722 4.18 -7.18 50.36
CA ASN A 722 3.73 -5.86 49.92
C ASN A 722 4.83 -4.78 49.99
N GLY A 723 6.09 -5.19 50.18
CA GLY A 723 7.28 -4.34 50.12
C GLY A 723 7.82 -3.94 51.50
N PRO A 724 9.04 -3.36 51.55
CA PRO A 724 9.63 -2.85 52.79
C PRO A 724 8.98 -1.55 53.29
N GLN A 725 8.33 -0.80 52.40
CA GLN A 725 7.58 0.42 52.70
C GLN A 725 6.57 0.67 51.58
N ALA A 726 5.58 1.53 51.84
CA ALA A 726 4.68 2.03 50.80
C ALA A 726 5.47 2.71 49.66
N GLY A 727 5.08 2.44 48.42
CA GLY A 727 5.70 2.99 47.22
C GLY A 727 7.17 2.62 47.05
N SER A 728 7.63 1.51 47.64
CA SER A 728 9.01 1.04 47.51
C SER A 728 9.37 0.68 46.07
N GLU A 729 8.40 0.27 45.26
CA GLU A 729 8.64 -0.18 43.90
C GLU A 729 8.53 0.95 42.87
N PRO A 730 9.43 1.02 41.88
CA PRO A 730 9.34 2.04 40.84
C PRO A 730 8.05 1.94 40.02
N GLU A 731 7.52 0.74 39.81
CA GLU A 731 6.25 0.51 39.11
C GLU A 731 5.08 1.17 39.85
N THR A 732 4.98 0.94 41.15
CA THR A 732 3.97 1.55 42.03
C THR A 732 4.06 3.08 42.01
N ARG A 733 5.28 3.62 42.09
CA ARG A 733 5.49 5.09 42.06
C ARG A 733 5.10 5.72 40.73
N ALA A 734 5.39 5.05 39.61
CA ALA A 734 5.04 5.55 38.28
C ALA A 734 3.52 5.71 38.14
N ILE A 735 2.75 4.71 38.57
CA ILE A 735 1.27 4.75 38.55
C ILE A 735 0.74 5.75 39.56
N SER A 736 1.30 5.79 40.78
CA SER A 736 0.88 6.74 41.82
C SER A 736 1.02 8.19 41.32
N LYS A 737 2.17 8.51 40.72
CA LYS A 737 2.44 9.84 40.14
C LYS A 737 1.47 10.19 39.01
N LEU A 738 1.11 9.23 38.16
CA LEU A 738 0.08 9.44 37.13
C LEU A 738 -1.26 9.81 37.78
N LEU A 739 -1.75 9.01 38.73
CA LEU A 739 -3.03 9.24 39.40
C LEU A 739 -3.07 10.58 40.15
N GLU A 740 -1.98 10.94 40.83
CA GLU A 740 -1.85 12.25 41.50
C GLU A 740 -1.88 13.42 40.50
N SER A 741 -1.25 13.27 39.34
CA SER A 741 -1.11 14.36 38.35
C SER A 741 -2.40 14.74 37.63
N ILE A 742 -3.29 13.77 37.40
CA ILE A 742 -4.49 13.94 36.57
C ILE A 742 -5.79 13.49 37.27
N GLY A 743 -5.72 13.12 38.56
CA GLY A 743 -6.84 12.58 39.35
C GLY A 743 -8.20 13.30 39.14
N PRO A 744 -8.26 14.64 39.15
CA PRO A 744 -9.50 15.38 38.93
C PRO A 744 -10.16 15.16 37.56
N ASP A 745 -9.40 14.75 36.53
CA ASP A 745 -9.90 14.50 35.17
C ASP A 745 -10.30 13.02 34.95
N ILE A 746 -9.97 12.13 35.89
CA ILE A 746 -10.25 10.69 35.77
C ILE A 746 -11.71 10.42 36.17
N LEU A 747 -12.53 10.05 35.18
CA LEU A 747 -13.89 9.56 35.41
C LEU A 747 -13.90 8.11 35.93
N LEU A 748 -13.06 7.26 35.34
CA LEU A 748 -13.00 5.84 35.63
C LEU A 748 -11.55 5.35 35.61
N PHE A 749 -11.14 4.74 36.71
CA PHE A 749 -9.91 3.98 36.84
C PHE A 749 -10.26 2.49 36.98
N VAL A 750 -9.64 1.64 36.16
CA VAL A 750 -9.80 0.18 36.25
C VAL A 750 -8.45 -0.51 36.34
N ASP A 751 -8.25 -1.24 37.44
CA ASP A 751 -7.15 -2.17 37.64
C ASP A 751 -7.55 -3.57 37.16
N MET A 752 -6.91 -4.05 36.10
CA MET A 752 -7.28 -5.26 35.37
C MET A 752 -6.41 -6.45 35.81
N HIS A 753 -7.09 -7.49 36.27
CA HIS A 753 -6.52 -8.69 36.86
C HIS A 753 -7.18 -9.95 36.31
N THR A 754 -6.53 -11.10 36.54
CA THR A 754 -7.15 -12.43 36.43
C THR A 754 -6.76 -13.30 37.63
N PHE A 755 -7.55 -14.21 38.19
CA PHE A 755 -8.78 -14.83 37.70
C PHE A 755 -9.84 -14.85 38.80
N GLY A 756 -11.13 -14.77 38.46
CA GLY A 756 -12.18 -14.84 39.49
C GLY A 756 -13.61 -14.49 39.08
N ASN A 757 -13.82 -13.79 37.96
CA ASN A 757 -15.12 -13.21 37.59
C ASN A 757 -15.66 -12.27 38.69
N HIS A 758 -14.83 -11.33 39.14
CA HIS A 758 -15.24 -10.31 40.12
C HIS A 758 -15.05 -8.90 39.53
N ILE A 759 -15.90 -7.97 39.95
CA ILE A 759 -15.65 -6.54 39.80
C ILE A 759 -15.66 -5.93 41.19
N PHE A 760 -14.48 -5.62 41.69
CA PHE A 760 -14.27 -5.08 43.00
C PHE A 760 -14.37 -3.55 43.01
N HIS A 761 -15.00 -3.02 44.05
CA HIS A 761 -14.98 -1.60 44.37
C HIS A 761 -14.34 -1.36 45.75
N PRO A 762 -13.82 -0.14 46.02
CA PRO A 762 -13.30 0.22 47.33
C PRO A 762 -14.34 0.08 48.45
N TRP A 763 -13.93 -0.21 49.69
CA TRP A 763 -12.54 -0.37 50.13
C TRP A 763 -12.07 -1.83 50.11
N SER A 764 -10.79 -2.05 49.83
CA SER A 764 -10.14 -3.36 49.85
C SER A 764 -9.76 -3.79 51.27
N TYR A 765 -9.38 -2.84 52.12
CA TYR A 765 -8.99 -3.09 53.52
C TYR A 765 -10.18 -3.20 54.49
N SER A 766 -11.37 -2.71 54.12
CA SER A 766 -12.53 -2.60 55.00
C SER A 766 -13.83 -3.03 54.33
N THR A 767 -14.78 -3.52 55.11
CA THR A 767 -16.15 -3.83 54.66
C THR A 767 -17.07 -2.61 54.72
N GLU A 768 -16.62 -1.52 55.35
CA GLU A 768 -17.33 -0.26 55.37
C GLU A 768 -17.40 0.35 53.96
N PRO A 769 -18.53 0.96 53.58
CA PRO A 769 -18.68 1.55 52.26
C PRO A 769 -17.79 2.79 52.07
N ALA A 770 -17.27 2.97 50.86
CA ALA A 770 -16.70 4.26 50.43
C ALA A 770 -17.81 5.30 50.21
N GLU A 771 -17.46 6.59 50.26
CA GLU A 771 -18.43 7.70 50.13
C GLU A 771 -19.23 7.67 48.83
N ASN A 772 -18.60 7.24 47.73
CA ASN A 772 -19.20 7.13 46.38
C ASN A 772 -19.70 5.70 46.07
N VAL A 773 -19.92 4.84 47.07
CA VAL A 773 -20.19 3.41 46.86
C VAL A 773 -21.34 3.13 45.87
N GLU A 774 -22.43 3.92 45.93
CA GLU A 774 -23.58 3.71 45.04
C GLU A 774 -23.26 3.99 43.58
N LEU A 775 -22.46 5.04 43.31
CA LEU A 775 -21.96 5.34 41.97
C LEU A 775 -21.06 4.22 41.46
N THR A 776 -20.08 3.82 42.27
CA THR A 776 -19.10 2.82 41.88
C THR A 776 -19.74 1.46 41.64
N LYS A 777 -20.73 1.07 42.46
CA LYS A 777 -21.55 -0.13 42.23
C LYS A 777 -22.36 -0.05 40.94
N ALA A 778 -23.02 1.08 40.67
CA ALA A 778 -23.81 1.24 39.45
C ALA A 778 -22.95 1.05 38.20
N VAL A 779 -21.74 1.64 38.19
CA VAL A 779 -20.79 1.47 37.08
C VAL A 779 -20.29 0.03 37.00
N ALA A 780 -19.90 -0.59 38.11
CA ALA A 780 -19.47 -1.99 38.14
C ALA A 780 -20.57 -2.95 37.63
N HIS A 781 -21.82 -2.75 38.05
CA HIS A 781 -22.96 -3.54 37.59
C HIS A 781 -23.22 -3.36 36.09
N ALA A 782 -23.06 -2.16 35.53
CA ALA A 782 -23.16 -1.97 34.09
C ALA A 782 -22.16 -2.85 33.31
N GLY A 783 -20.93 -2.99 33.81
CA GLY A 783 -19.94 -3.91 33.25
C GLY A 783 -20.34 -5.38 33.39
N ALA A 784 -20.73 -5.80 34.59
CA ALA A 784 -21.13 -7.18 34.87
C ALA A 784 -22.37 -7.62 34.07
N ASP A 785 -23.38 -6.76 33.99
CA ASP A 785 -24.63 -7.02 33.27
C ASP A 785 -24.39 -7.08 31.75
N ALA A 786 -23.50 -6.23 31.22
CA ALA A 786 -23.13 -6.26 29.80
C ALA A 786 -22.43 -7.57 29.42
N ILE A 787 -21.49 -8.04 30.25
CA ILE A 787 -20.86 -9.36 30.06
C ILE A 787 -21.93 -10.45 30.11
N ARG A 788 -22.77 -10.46 31.16
CA ARG A 788 -23.81 -11.46 31.34
C ARG A 788 -24.76 -11.52 30.15
N PHE A 789 -25.19 -10.37 29.65
CA PHE A 789 -26.12 -10.29 28.52
C PHE A 789 -25.52 -10.87 27.24
N LYS A 790 -24.24 -10.59 26.97
CA LYS A 790 -23.60 -10.99 25.70
C LYS A 790 -23.05 -12.42 25.74
N TYR A 791 -22.59 -12.86 26.90
CA TYR A 791 -21.76 -14.05 27.05
C TYR A 791 -22.26 -15.07 28.07
N GLU A 792 -23.34 -14.76 28.77
CA GLU A 792 -23.91 -15.60 29.84
C GLU A 792 -22.93 -15.91 31.00
N GLU A 793 -21.85 -15.13 31.10
CA GLU A 793 -20.87 -15.20 32.18
C GLU A 793 -21.28 -14.30 33.35
N TYR A 794 -21.11 -14.81 34.57
CA TYR A 794 -21.56 -14.14 35.78
C TYR A 794 -20.37 -13.53 36.51
N TYR A 795 -20.35 -12.19 36.59
CA TYR A 795 -19.38 -11.44 37.37
C TYR A 795 -20.03 -10.91 38.66
N THR A 796 -19.39 -11.17 39.80
CA THR A 796 -19.90 -10.73 41.10
C THR A 796 -19.31 -9.37 41.46
N VAL A 797 -20.16 -8.43 41.86
CA VAL A 797 -19.77 -7.07 42.27
C VAL A 797 -19.74 -6.98 43.80
N GLY A 798 -18.67 -6.41 44.36
CA GLY A 798 -18.55 -6.16 45.80
C GLY A 798 -17.19 -5.63 46.20
N THR A 799 -16.88 -5.61 47.50
CA THR A 799 -15.52 -5.24 47.96
C THR A 799 -14.61 -6.48 48.05
N PRO A 800 -13.28 -6.34 47.88
CA PRO A 800 -12.35 -7.44 48.13
C PRO A 800 -12.48 -8.00 49.55
N SER A 801 -12.70 -7.13 50.54
CA SER A 801 -12.85 -7.52 51.94
C SER A 801 -14.10 -8.39 52.22
N GLN A 802 -15.16 -8.23 51.44
CA GLN A 802 -16.40 -9.02 51.53
C GLN A 802 -16.32 -10.33 50.76
N LEU A 803 -15.74 -10.31 49.55
CA LEU A 803 -15.82 -11.42 48.60
C LEU A 803 -14.55 -12.29 48.57
N TYR A 804 -13.40 -11.76 48.98
CA TYR A 804 -12.11 -12.42 48.89
C TYR A 804 -11.33 -12.39 50.22
N ARG A 805 -10.66 -11.28 50.53
CA ARG A 805 -9.95 -11.02 51.80
C ARG A 805 -9.66 -9.53 51.92
N ARG A 806 -9.32 -9.08 53.14
CA ARG A 806 -8.76 -7.74 53.34
C ARG A 806 -7.39 -7.64 52.66
N VAL A 807 -7.21 -6.61 51.86
CA VAL A 807 -5.95 -6.27 51.19
C VAL A 807 -5.66 -4.79 51.45
N TYR A 808 -4.42 -4.47 51.80
CA TYR A 808 -3.97 -3.12 52.12
C TYR A 808 -3.01 -2.63 51.04
N GLY A 809 -2.96 -1.32 50.80
CA GLY A 809 -2.07 -0.74 49.79
C GLY A 809 -2.44 -1.10 48.35
N THR A 810 -3.74 -1.25 48.04
CA THR A 810 -4.22 -1.51 46.67
C THR A 810 -4.33 -0.20 45.87
N PRO A 811 -4.20 -0.25 44.53
CA PRO A 811 -4.35 0.93 43.67
C PRO A 811 -5.78 1.46 43.68
N ILE A 812 -6.81 0.61 43.85
CA ILE A 812 -8.21 1.09 43.90
C ILE A 812 -8.50 1.88 45.17
N ASP A 813 -7.91 1.50 46.31
CA ASP A 813 -8.08 2.24 47.56
C ASP A 813 -7.26 3.54 47.52
N TYR A 814 -6.04 3.49 46.97
CA TYR A 814 -5.25 4.69 46.75
C TYR A 814 -5.93 5.67 45.78
N CYS A 815 -6.46 5.18 44.65
CA CYS A 815 -7.29 5.93 43.69
C CYS A 815 -8.48 6.61 44.38
N GLN A 816 -9.21 5.86 45.23
CA GLN A 816 -10.35 6.39 45.97
C GLN A 816 -9.93 7.46 47.01
N SER A 817 -8.76 7.31 47.62
CA SER A 817 -8.21 8.30 48.55
C SER A 817 -7.90 9.64 47.87
N LEU A 818 -7.57 9.62 46.57
CA LEU A 818 -7.38 10.79 45.73
C LEU A 818 -8.72 11.40 45.24
N ARG A 819 -9.85 10.84 45.66
CA ARG A 819 -11.20 11.24 45.26
C ARG A 819 -11.44 11.14 43.74
N ILE A 820 -10.73 10.23 43.07
CA ILE A 820 -11.06 9.84 41.69
C ILE A 820 -12.48 9.27 41.69
N ARG A 821 -13.26 9.61 40.66
CA ARG A 821 -14.71 9.46 40.71
C ARG A 821 -15.17 8.01 40.82
N VAL A 822 -14.62 7.12 40.01
CA VAL A 822 -14.91 5.68 40.02
C VAL A 822 -13.59 4.91 39.94
N CYS A 823 -13.32 4.08 40.94
CA CYS A 823 -12.15 3.20 40.98
C CYS A 823 -12.63 1.75 41.08
N LEU A 824 -12.20 0.90 40.15
CA LEU A 824 -12.62 -0.50 40.07
C LEU A 824 -11.41 -1.42 39.89
N TRP A 825 -11.53 -2.65 40.41
CA TRP A 825 -10.61 -3.75 40.12
C TRP A 825 -11.42 -4.85 39.43
N LEU A 826 -11.08 -5.13 38.17
CA LEU A 826 -11.73 -6.13 37.33
C LEU A 826 -10.93 -7.44 37.33
N GLU A 827 -11.47 -8.52 37.89
CA GLU A 827 -10.90 -9.87 37.80
C GLU A 827 -11.60 -10.70 36.71
N MET A 828 -10.96 -10.82 35.56
CA MET A 828 -11.41 -11.62 34.41
C MET A 828 -10.74 -12.99 34.40
N THR A 829 -11.02 -13.93 33.51
CA THR A 829 -12.16 -14.85 33.59
C THR A 829 -11.95 -15.90 34.71
N ASN A 830 -12.84 -16.87 34.94
CA ASN A 830 -12.62 -17.93 35.94
C ASN A 830 -11.83 -19.16 35.40
N SER A 831 -11.12 -19.00 34.28
CA SER A 831 -10.42 -20.10 33.60
C SER A 831 -8.97 -20.33 34.07
N GLY A 832 -8.55 -19.63 35.13
CA GLY A 832 -7.20 -19.70 35.67
C GLY A 832 -6.20 -18.78 34.95
N PHE A 833 -4.95 -18.81 35.40
CA PHE A 833 -3.89 -17.93 34.89
C PHE A 833 -3.31 -18.37 33.53
N GLN A 834 -3.48 -19.64 33.16
CA GLN A 834 -2.91 -20.23 31.95
C GLN A 834 -4.03 -20.71 31.03
N PHE A 835 -4.01 -20.26 29.79
CA PHE A 835 -5.01 -20.59 28.78
C PHE A 835 -4.38 -20.61 27.39
N GLU A 836 -5.06 -21.25 26.44
CA GLU A 836 -4.60 -21.33 25.05
C GLU A 836 -4.77 -19.99 24.32
N ALA A 837 -3.84 -19.68 23.41
CA ALA A 837 -3.86 -18.44 22.62
C ALA A 837 -5.17 -18.24 21.84
N SER A 838 -5.84 -19.33 21.44
CA SER A 838 -7.15 -19.32 20.79
C SER A 838 -8.25 -18.61 21.59
N ARG A 839 -8.10 -18.48 22.92
CA ARG A 839 -9.06 -17.79 23.80
C ARG A 839 -8.76 -16.32 24.01
N ILE A 840 -7.62 -15.81 23.52
CA ILE A 840 -7.24 -14.40 23.68
C ILE A 840 -8.34 -13.48 23.16
N MET A 841 -8.82 -13.71 21.93
CA MET A 841 -9.91 -12.95 21.33
C MET A 841 -11.18 -12.98 22.19
N ARG A 842 -11.61 -14.18 22.61
CA ARG A 842 -12.83 -14.34 23.42
C ARG A 842 -12.77 -13.55 24.72
N TYR A 843 -11.63 -13.57 25.42
CA TYR A 843 -11.43 -12.83 26.67
C TYR A 843 -11.26 -11.32 26.43
N GLY A 844 -10.60 -10.94 25.33
CA GLY A 844 -10.52 -9.57 24.86
C GLY A 844 -11.90 -8.96 24.63
N GLU A 845 -12.77 -9.65 23.89
CA GLU A 845 -14.14 -9.18 23.65
C GLU A 845 -15.00 -9.11 24.92
N GLU A 846 -14.79 -10.03 25.88
CA GLU A 846 -15.45 -10.01 27.18
C GLU A 846 -15.07 -8.78 28.00
N GLY A 847 -13.78 -8.54 28.17
CA GLY A 847 -13.28 -7.37 28.87
C GLY A 847 -13.66 -6.07 28.19
N TRP A 848 -13.58 -6.01 26.86
CA TRP A 848 -14.04 -4.88 26.06
C TRP A 848 -15.51 -4.56 26.32
N THR A 849 -16.37 -5.59 26.37
CA THR A 849 -17.81 -5.43 26.63
C THR A 849 -18.06 -4.79 28.00
N ALA A 850 -17.31 -5.23 29.02
CA ALA A 850 -17.38 -4.67 30.36
C ALA A 850 -16.90 -3.22 30.40
N ILE A 851 -15.68 -2.96 29.90
CA ILE A 851 -15.02 -1.64 29.95
C ILE A 851 -15.82 -0.59 29.19
N LYS A 852 -16.37 -0.94 28.02
CA LYS A 852 -17.25 -0.06 27.24
C LYS A 852 -18.48 0.36 28.04
N ALA A 853 -19.18 -0.60 28.65
CA ALA A 853 -20.38 -0.32 29.43
C ALA A 853 -20.07 0.51 30.69
N MET A 854 -18.96 0.20 31.36
CA MET A 854 -18.50 0.94 32.54
C MET A 854 -18.17 2.40 32.21
N ALA A 855 -17.41 2.64 31.14
CA ALA A 855 -17.03 3.99 30.72
C ALA A 855 -18.25 4.86 30.38
N LEU A 856 -19.20 4.31 29.62
CA LEU A 856 -20.44 5.01 29.28
C LEU A 856 -21.30 5.30 30.51
N LYS A 857 -21.42 4.33 31.43
CA LYS A 857 -22.21 4.54 32.66
C LYS A 857 -21.58 5.58 33.57
N ALA A 858 -20.25 5.62 33.66
CA ALA A 858 -19.53 6.62 34.45
C ALA A 858 -19.79 8.05 33.95
N ALA A 859 -19.94 8.24 32.64
CA ALA A 859 -20.26 9.53 32.03
C ALA A 859 -21.74 9.92 32.21
N GLU A 860 -22.67 8.99 32.00
CA GLU A 860 -24.12 9.25 32.15
C GLU A 860 -24.48 9.77 33.55
N VAL A 861 -23.99 9.12 34.60
CA VAL A 861 -24.30 9.51 35.99
C VAL A 861 -23.63 10.84 36.38
N PHE A 862 -22.61 11.28 35.62
CA PHE A 862 -22.04 12.60 35.81
C PHE A 862 -22.92 13.71 35.25
N ASP A 863 -23.40 13.54 34.02
CA ASP A 863 -24.21 14.55 33.34
C ASP A 863 -25.54 14.79 34.08
N GLU A 864 -26.18 13.75 34.60
CA GLU A 864 -27.40 13.88 35.41
C GLU A 864 -27.21 14.78 36.65
N LYS A 865 -26.04 14.70 37.31
CA LYS A 865 -25.75 15.54 38.48
C LYS A 865 -25.40 16.98 38.12
N GLN A 866 -24.82 17.24 36.94
CA GLN A 866 -24.61 18.60 36.45
C GLN A 866 -25.92 19.26 35.99
N ILE A 867 -26.81 18.50 35.37
CA ILE A 867 -28.13 18.98 34.91
C ILE A 867 -29.01 19.37 36.11
N ASP A 868 -29.08 18.54 37.16
CA ASP A 868 -29.85 18.86 38.39
C ASP A 868 -29.36 20.16 39.07
N PHE A 869 -28.06 20.44 39.06
CA PHE A 869 -27.50 21.67 39.61
C PHE A 869 -27.78 22.91 38.75
N ALA A 870 -27.68 22.79 37.42
CA ALA A 870 -28.00 23.86 36.49
C ALA A 870 -29.50 24.22 36.54
N GLU A 871 -30.39 23.22 36.60
CA GLU A 871 -31.83 23.42 36.75
C GLU A 871 -32.19 24.09 38.10
N GLN A 872 -31.47 23.78 39.17
CA GLN A 872 -31.64 24.45 40.47
C GLN A 872 -31.19 25.92 40.43
N LEU A 873 -30.07 26.24 39.77
CA LEU A 873 -29.60 27.61 39.57
C LEU A 873 -30.52 28.42 38.64
N GLU A 874 -31.01 27.83 37.56
CA GLU A 874 -32.01 28.44 36.68
C GLU A 874 -33.33 28.69 37.41
N SER A 875 -33.79 27.74 38.22
CA SER A 875 -34.98 27.91 39.06
C SER A 875 -34.83 29.06 40.06
N VAL A 876 -33.66 29.21 40.67
CA VAL A 876 -33.34 30.33 41.55
C VAL A 876 -33.28 31.65 40.77
N ALA A 877 -32.62 31.68 39.61
CA ALA A 877 -32.53 32.87 38.76
C ALA A 877 -33.90 33.33 38.24
N TYR A 878 -34.74 32.40 37.82
CA TYR A 878 -36.10 32.67 37.36
C TYR A 878 -37.00 33.18 38.49
N VAL A 879 -36.87 32.64 39.71
CA VAL A 879 -37.59 33.14 40.90
C VAL A 879 -37.14 34.55 41.31
N LEU A 880 -35.87 34.89 41.08
CA LEU A 880 -35.30 36.19 41.44
C LEU A 880 -35.57 37.28 40.41
N CYS A 881 -35.54 36.94 39.12
CA CYS A 881 -35.56 37.92 38.03
C CYS A 881 -36.79 37.83 37.13
N GLY A 882 -37.49 36.69 37.09
CA GLY A 882 -38.46 36.38 36.04
C GLY A 882 -37.82 36.57 34.65
N ASP A 883 -38.54 37.23 33.74
CA ASP A 883 -38.05 37.60 32.40
C ASP A 883 -37.39 38.99 32.33
N GLY A 884 -37.15 39.66 33.48
CA GLY A 884 -36.70 41.06 33.55
C GLY A 884 -35.43 41.28 34.38
N THR A 885 -34.90 42.51 34.36
CA THR A 885 -33.78 42.91 35.25
C THR A 885 -34.31 43.49 36.56
N VAL A 886 -33.72 43.07 37.69
CA VAL A 886 -34.05 43.59 39.03
C VAL A 886 -32.93 44.47 39.57
N THR A 887 -33.30 45.53 40.29
CA THR A 887 -32.35 46.40 40.98
C THR A 887 -31.83 45.73 42.26
N TYR A 888 -30.63 46.12 42.72
CA TYR A 888 -29.99 45.55 43.91
C TYR A 888 -30.91 45.53 45.15
N ASP A 889 -31.62 46.62 45.43
CA ASP A 889 -32.54 46.68 46.58
C ASP A 889 -33.73 45.72 46.42
N LYS A 890 -34.24 45.55 45.19
CA LYS A 890 -35.33 44.63 44.91
C LYS A 890 -34.87 43.18 44.99
N PHE A 891 -33.65 42.90 44.54
CA PHE A 891 -32.97 41.61 44.67
C PHE A 891 -32.83 41.22 46.15
N CYS A 892 -32.29 42.11 47.00
CA CYS A 892 -32.15 41.85 48.44
C CYS A 892 -33.51 41.62 49.13
N GLN A 893 -34.56 42.37 48.75
CA GLN A 893 -35.91 42.18 49.29
C GLN A 893 -36.53 40.83 48.92
N ILE A 894 -36.39 40.39 47.66
CA ILE A 894 -36.90 39.09 47.21
C ILE A 894 -36.13 37.95 47.91
N TRP A 895 -34.80 38.10 48.02
CA TRP A 895 -33.92 37.13 48.67
C TRP A 895 -34.29 36.88 50.14
N HIS A 896 -34.63 37.95 50.87
CA HIS A 896 -35.14 37.84 52.23
C HIS A 896 -36.59 37.34 52.30
N ALA A 897 -37.52 37.89 51.52
CA ALA A 897 -38.95 37.58 51.62
C ALA A 897 -39.30 36.14 51.23
N LYS A 898 -38.49 35.50 50.37
CA LYS A 898 -38.67 34.10 49.94
C LYS A 898 -37.92 33.09 50.82
N GLY A 899 -37.25 33.54 51.89
CA GLY A 899 -36.52 32.68 52.82
C GLY A 899 -35.34 31.96 52.16
N ILE A 900 -34.72 32.56 51.13
CA ILE A 900 -33.63 31.93 50.39
C ILE A 900 -32.38 31.78 51.27
N LEU A 901 -32.12 32.77 52.15
CA LEU A 901 -31.08 32.66 53.19
C LEU A 901 -31.33 31.49 54.14
N ASP A 902 -32.57 31.28 54.58
CA ASP A 902 -32.91 30.16 55.47
C ASP A 902 -32.77 28.80 54.77
N LYS A 903 -33.06 28.75 53.47
CA LYS A 903 -32.86 27.54 52.66
C LYS A 903 -31.38 27.25 52.43
N LEU A 904 -30.58 28.25 52.08
CA LEU A 904 -29.12 28.14 51.97
C LEU A 904 -28.49 27.71 53.30
N TYR A 905 -28.95 28.30 54.41
CA TYR A 905 -28.53 27.90 55.75
C TYR A 905 -28.77 26.42 56.02
N ARG A 906 -29.97 25.90 55.69
CA ARG A 906 -30.30 24.48 55.84
C ARG A 906 -29.50 23.56 54.91
N LEU A 907 -29.11 24.04 53.73
CA LEU A 907 -28.26 23.29 52.81
C LEU A 907 -26.81 23.20 53.32
N ILE A 908 -26.36 24.17 54.11
CA ILE A 908 -25.02 24.19 54.72
C ILE A 908 -25.02 23.44 56.06
N ASP A 909 -26.10 23.53 56.84
CA ASP A 909 -26.29 22.81 58.12
C ASP A 909 -26.76 21.37 57.89
N VAL A 910 -25.91 20.56 57.25
CA VAL A 910 -26.24 19.17 56.87
C VAL A 910 -26.63 18.32 58.08
N ASP A 911 -26.06 18.63 59.25
CA ASP A 911 -26.32 17.93 60.51
C ASP A 911 -27.55 18.45 61.27
N CYS A 912 -28.26 19.46 60.73
CA CYS A 912 -29.46 20.07 61.32
C CYS A 912 -29.26 20.58 62.76
N THR A 913 -28.06 21.06 63.08
CA THR A 913 -27.68 21.48 64.43
C THR A 913 -28.10 22.91 64.76
N ASN A 914 -28.61 23.64 63.78
CA ASN A 914 -28.83 25.09 63.79
C ASN A 914 -27.55 25.90 64.07
N LEU A 915 -26.36 25.33 63.86
CA LEU A 915 -25.07 26.01 63.99
C LEU A 915 -24.17 25.63 62.80
N ILE A 916 -23.92 26.58 61.90
CA ILE A 916 -23.02 26.37 60.76
C ILE A 916 -21.59 26.82 61.10
N SER A 917 -20.62 25.94 60.87
CA SER A 917 -19.20 26.26 61.01
C SER A 917 -18.62 26.85 59.72
N THR A 918 -17.51 27.58 59.83
CA THR A 918 -16.76 28.08 58.66
C THR A 918 -16.36 26.93 57.72
N ASN A 919 -16.03 25.75 58.26
CA ASN A 919 -15.69 24.59 57.44
C ASN A 919 -16.87 24.09 56.61
N GLN A 920 -18.07 23.99 57.19
CA GLN A 920 -19.29 23.58 56.44
C GLN A 920 -19.65 24.60 55.36
N ILE A 921 -19.47 25.90 55.63
CA ILE A 921 -19.66 26.95 54.62
C ILE A 921 -18.63 26.80 53.50
N MET A 922 -17.35 26.60 53.83
CA MET A 922 -16.28 26.43 52.84
C MET A 922 -16.42 25.13 52.05
N GLU A 923 -16.95 24.07 52.65
CA GLU A 923 -17.25 22.80 51.99
C GLU A 923 -18.43 22.93 51.04
N PHE A 924 -19.50 23.60 51.46
CA PHE A 924 -20.62 23.96 50.59
C PHE A 924 -20.17 24.83 49.40
N ILE A 925 -19.34 25.85 49.64
CA ILE A 925 -18.77 26.69 48.58
C ILE A 925 -17.83 25.87 47.67
N SER A 926 -16.97 25.02 48.23
CA SER A 926 -16.08 24.13 47.47
C SER A 926 -16.88 23.19 46.56
N ASN A 927 -17.99 22.65 47.04
CA ASN A 927 -18.90 21.82 46.25
C ASN A 927 -19.61 22.62 45.14
N LEU A 928 -19.88 23.92 45.36
CA LEU A 928 -20.42 24.83 44.35
C LEU A 928 -19.37 25.28 43.32
N THR A 929 -18.09 25.41 43.72
CA THR A 929 -17.02 25.98 42.87
C THR A 929 -16.11 24.94 42.23
N ASN A 930 -16.19 23.66 42.60
CA ASN A 930 -15.41 22.58 41.98
C ASN A 930 -15.92 22.13 40.60
N SER A 931 -16.53 23.04 39.84
CA SER A 931 -16.29 23.09 38.40
C SER A 931 -14.97 23.84 38.15
N ARG A 932 -13.85 23.10 38.20
CA ARG A 932 -12.49 23.50 37.80
C ARG A 932 -11.82 24.60 38.62
N SER A 933 -10.79 24.22 39.36
CA SER A 933 -9.62 25.07 39.54
C SER A 933 -8.33 24.27 39.35
N SER A 934 -7.68 24.51 38.21
CA SER A 934 -6.24 24.36 38.04
C SER A 934 -5.51 25.25 39.05
N TRP A 935 -4.51 24.73 39.75
CA TRP A 935 -3.51 25.57 40.39
C TRP A 935 -2.09 25.08 40.08
N SER A 936 -1.27 26.09 39.81
CA SER A 936 0.18 26.18 39.64
C SER A 936 1.03 25.29 40.53
#